data_AF-A0A2L0F4V6-F1
#
_entry.id   AF-A0A2L0F4V6-F1
#
_cell.length_a   1.000
_cell.length_b   1.000
_cell.length_c   1.000
_cell.angle_alpha   90.00
_cell.angle_beta   90.00
_cell.angle_gamma   90.00
#
_symmetry.space_group_name_H-M   'P 1'
#
loop_
_entity.id
_entity.type
_entity.pdbx_description
1 polymer ?
#
loop_
_entity_poly.entity_id
_entity_poly.type
_entity_poly.pdbx_seq_one_letter_code
_entity_poly.pdbx_strand_id
1 'polypeptide(L)'
;MSRRGKMGLFHTLGLLLGSALLPGAAHAATTAITYTISHADCGANSFALYLNGALLDTLDTSVACECNSTPQVVTFTDPAVLELYDPASCNDFQVETVGDHNVAWGYVRVDVASDEGAASACLFDGSPDNFSPSCADRPLCDGFTFEVGAVGDADPDGDGVATGAGAACDNCGRTANPDQADGDGDGVGDVCQACVSAPNDGDSDGLCDAVDNCDHATNPDQSDADGDGLGDVCDNCVDAPNPGQEDSDWNGRGDACDTCYASGSTDWDADGTCDQVDNCVGYTNPDQADGDGDGAGDACDFCAGPGAFDSDGDGICDGIDNCYYDYNPDQADSDADGLGDTCDFCAGPGTYDSDGDGLCDEADNCYYGYNPDQSDVDADGLGDLCDNCASAPNPGQEDSDWNGIGDACDTCYASGSPDWDFDGSCDSVDNCLGYTNPDQADGDGDGVGDLCDNCANAPNPDQADSDWNGRGDACDTCYASGSTDWDTDGICDSVDNCVGYTNPEQTDSDGDGVGDVCDFCAGSGPADSDGDGLCDGNDNCPSSYNPDQADGDGDGVGDSCDPCGAIIDNGNVQLGINCEGHLNLPFAGDPLGIGYLGLRYLPTENPSVEPGALAEGWGVADATSGVAGYANRSADFGAVNMNVVGFSSTGSTAVSTVQVGSTFVVTHDYHPSALTPWLYEVVVTIENISPDPVDVRYRRVMDWDIYPTVFSEYVTIDMGTAAELFRTDTNGFNSANPLTFSSYQPGPVTDAGPSDHGALFDFDFGELAPGESKVFKTFYGAAGTEDDAEGALSAVGAEAYSFGQPSNVGGPDLGEPNTFIFAYASVPAGPVCGDGVVDAGEECDDGNTTSGDGCDAACVVECTDADGDGYCDPTCVTIQRDVYGQVADATIWARYPRSNEGGGAYLHTGLSDGEEKKALYRFELDVIPYGATIESATFSTRLYSSGTNEIRVHRINAAWSESTVTWNNFASSYDPAVEATLVGASSAVRSVDLTALVQVWVDGVQPNYGFLLEEDLTALTSYRASEHSTVSHRPSLEVCFY
;
A
#
# COMPACT_ATOMS: atom_id res chain seq x y z
N MET A 1 68.86 2.91 21.99
CA MET A 1 69.36 1.55 22.28
C MET A 1 68.95 0.61 21.13
N SER A 2 69.89 -0.16 20.56
CA SER A 2 69.79 -1.34 19.65
C SER A 2 68.78 -1.35 18.47
N ARG A 3 69.17 -1.17 17.20
CA ARG A 3 69.82 -2.09 16.19
C ARG A 3 68.87 -3.06 15.43
N ARG A 4 68.78 -2.88 14.09
CA ARG A 4 69.10 -3.80 12.94
C ARG A 4 68.47 -3.21 11.65
N GLY A 5 69.02 -3.19 10.43
CA GLY A 5 70.32 -3.61 9.87
C GLY A 5 70.22 -4.38 8.53
N LYS A 6 70.20 -3.67 7.39
CA LYS A 6 70.80 -3.96 6.03
C LYS A 6 70.44 -5.22 5.19
N MET A 7 70.15 -4.97 3.90
CA MET A 7 70.70 -5.59 2.65
C MET A 7 70.02 -4.87 1.45
N GLY A 8 70.57 -4.55 0.27
CA GLY A 8 71.86 -4.73 -0.43
C GLY A 8 71.63 -4.42 -1.93
N LEU A 9 72.50 -3.61 -2.54
CA LEU A 9 72.45 -2.99 -3.90
C LEU A 9 73.15 -3.87 -4.98
N PHE A 10 72.71 -3.93 -6.25
CA PHE A 10 73.58 -4.18 -7.45
C PHE A 10 72.91 -3.94 -8.86
N HIS A 11 73.50 -3.02 -9.65
CA HIS A 11 73.85 -3.01 -11.11
C HIS A 11 72.85 -3.06 -12.31
N THR A 12 72.74 -1.91 -13.02
CA THR A 12 73.06 -1.55 -14.44
C THR A 12 73.00 -2.52 -15.67
N LEU A 13 72.40 -2.00 -16.77
CA LEU A 13 72.82 -1.91 -18.21
C LEU A 13 72.19 -2.81 -19.32
N GLY A 14 71.75 -2.17 -20.43
CA GLY A 14 71.58 -2.72 -21.81
C GLY A 14 70.51 -1.96 -22.64
N LEU A 15 70.76 -0.97 -23.52
CA LEU A 15 71.43 -0.85 -24.85
C LEU A 15 70.65 -1.36 -26.11
N LEU A 16 70.11 -0.38 -26.88
CA LEU A 16 70.24 -0.11 -28.35
C LEU A 16 69.58 -1.00 -29.45
N LEU A 17 68.86 -0.33 -30.38
CA LEU A 17 68.68 -0.50 -31.87
C LEU A 17 67.21 -0.14 -32.24
N GLY A 18 66.81 0.76 -33.14
CA GLY A 18 67.43 1.46 -34.27
C GLY A 18 66.75 1.04 -35.58
N SER A 19 66.13 1.97 -36.33
CA SER A 19 66.24 2.15 -37.81
C SER A 19 65.08 2.97 -38.41
N ALA A 20 65.45 4.03 -39.12
CA ALA A 20 64.65 4.73 -40.12
C ALA A 20 64.63 3.94 -41.45
N LEU A 21 63.53 4.07 -42.22
CA LEU A 21 63.42 3.64 -43.62
C LEU A 21 62.95 4.82 -44.49
N LEU A 22 63.56 4.92 -45.69
CA LEU A 22 63.38 5.93 -46.75
C LEU A 22 62.32 5.48 -47.80
N PRO A 23 61.88 6.34 -48.74
CA PRO A 23 60.57 6.29 -49.41
C PRO A 23 60.53 5.47 -50.70
N GLY A 24 59.32 5.07 -51.11
CA GLY A 24 58.99 4.56 -52.44
C GLY A 24 58.42 3.14 -52.45
N ALA A 25 57.13 2.98 -52.13
CA ALA A 25 56.32 1.82 -52.48
C ALA A 25 55.12 2.31 -53.31
N ALA A 26 54.71 1.49 -54.28
CA ALA A 26 53.67 1.79 -55.27
C ALA A 26 52.34 2.10 -54.56
N HIS A 27 51.66 3.18 -54.98
CA HIS A 27 50.34 3.53 -54.47
C HIS A 27 49.36 2.36 -54.66
N ALA A 28 48.68 1.98 -53.58
CA ALA A 28 47.66 0.95 -53.55
C ALA A 28 46.60 1.19 -54.63
N ALA A 29 46.25 0.17 -55.40
CA ALA A 29 45.17 0.30 -56.38
C ALA A 29 43.83 0.39 -55.64
N THR A 30 43.06 1.43 -55.92
CA THR A 30 41.69 1.57 -55.43
C THR A 30 40.85 0.43 -55.96
N THR A 31 40.09 -0.23 -55.09
CA THR A 31 39.25 -1.39 -55.42
C THR A 31 37.76 -1.09 -55.32
N ALA A 32 37.37 -0.10 -54.51
CA ALA A 32 35.99 0.38 -54.44
C ALA A 32 35.91 1.81 -53.90
N ILE A 33 34.91 2.57 -54.32
CA ILE A 33 34.53 3.87 -53.74
C ILE A 33 33.06 3.77 -53.33
N THR A 34 32.74 4.00 -52.06
CA THR A 34 31.40 3.84 -51.51
C THR A 34 30.89 5.14 -50.93
N TYR A 35 29.76 5.63 -51.42
CA TYR A 35 29.03 6.75 -50.82
C TYR A 35 27.97 6.20 -49.88
N THR A 36 27.87 6.77 -48.67
CA THR A 36 26.82 6.49 -47.68
C THR A 36 26.11 7.80 -47.33
N ILE A 37 24.81 7.88 -47.59
CA ILE A 37 24.01 9.10 -47.45
C ILE A 37 22.82 8.82 -46.53
N SER A 38 22.83 9.44 -45.35
CA SER A 38 21.69 9.45 -44.42
C SER A 38 20.89 10.74 -44.62
N HIS A 39 19.59 10.60 -44.86
CA HIS A 39 18.71 11.72 -45.20
C HIS A 39 17.25 11.46 -44.79
N ALA A 40 16.46 12.53 -44.69
CA ALA A 40 15.01 12.48 -44.66
C ALA A 40 14.48 13.45 -45.72
N ASP A 41 13.51 13.04 -46.54
CA ASP A 41 13.01 13.89 -47.61
C ASP A 41 11.50 13.78 -47.85
N CYS A 42 10.95 14.83 -48.43
CA CYS A 42 9.53 14.95 -48.74
C CYS A 42 9.37 15.44 -50.19
N GLY A 43 9.45 14.53 -51.17
CA GLY A 43 9.28 14.88 -52.59
C GLY A 43 9.91 13.86 -53.54
N ALA A 44 9.94 14.19 -54.84
CA ALA A 44 10.68 13.43 -55.83
C ALA A 44 12.08 14.03 -56.00
N ASN A 45 12.99 13.70 -55.08
CA ASN A 45 14.37 14.16 -55.11
C ASN A 45 15.31 13.06 -55.63
N SER A 46 16.52 13.45 -56.01
CA SER A 46 17.60 12.53 -56.33
C SER A 46 18.95 13.11 -55.92
N PHE A 47 19.93 12.25 -55.63
CA PHE A 47 21.29 12.63 -55.28
C PHE A 47 22.23 12.40 -56.46
N ALA A 48 22.83 13.47 -56.98
CA ALA A 48 23.87 13.40 -58.00
C ALA A 48 25.26 13.28 -57.32
N LEU A 49 25.99 12.22 -57.63
CA LEU A 49 27.30 11.92 -57.01
C LEU A 49 28.44 12.31 -57.95
N TYR A 50 29.44 13.05 -57.48
CA TYR A 50 30.57 13.50 -58.29
C TYR A 50 31.91 13.16 -57.62
N LEU A 51 32.90 12.82 -58.46
CA LEU A 51 34.31 12.71 -58.07
C LEU A 51 35.15 13.54 -59.03
N ASN A 52 35.96 14.46 -58.50
CA ASN A 52 36.82 15.37 -59.25
C ASN A 52 36.03 16.10 -60.37
N GLY A 53 34.80 16.52 -60.03
CA GLY A 53 33.85 17.19 -60.93
C GLY A 53 33.19 16.31 -62.00
N ALA A 54 33.46 15.00 -62.04
CA ALA A 54 32.81 14.07 -62.95
C ALA A 54 31.58 13.41 -62.30
N LEU A 55 30.40 13.54 -62.91
CA LEU A 55 29.17 12.88 -62.46
C LEU A 55 29.31 11.36 -62.59
N LEU A 56 29.20 10.66 -61.46
CA LEU A 56 29.32 9.21 -61.37
C LEU A 56 27.96 8.52 -61.49
N ASP A 57 26.95 8.98 -60.75
CA ASP A 57 25.60 8.42 -60.76
C ASP A 57 24.56 9.43 -60.26
N THR A 58 23.28 9.12 -60.44
CA THR A 58 22.15 9.88 -59.87
C THR A 58 21.16 8.91 -59.22
N LEU A 59 20.97 9.04 -57.91
CA LEU A 59 20.21 8.12 -57.09
C LEU A 59 18.87 8.72 -56.71
N ASP A 60 17.77 8.12 -57.15
CA ASP A 60 16.43 8.55 -56.75
C ASP A 60 16.20 8.29 -55.24
N THR A 61 15.55 9.23 -54.55
CA THR A 61 15.13 9.06 -53.14
C THR A 61 13.80 8.31 -53.02
N SER A 62 13.46 7.83 -51.83
CA SER A 62 12.20 7.11 -51.58
C SER A 62 11.01 8.07 -51.50
N VAL A 63 9.96 7.82 -52.30
CA VAL A 63 8.82 8.75 -52.53
C VAL A 63 7.81 8.84 -51.35
N ALA A 64 8.18 8.47 -50.13
CA ALA A 64 7.30 8.52 -48.95
C ALA A 64 7.92 9.47 -47.92
N CYS A 65 7.16 10.48 -47.50
CA CYS A 65 7.54 11.47 -46.49
C CYS A 65 7.73 10.83 -45.10
N GLU A 66 8.83 10.09 -44.90
CA GLU A 66 9.16 9.38 -43.67
C GLU A 66 10.67 9.51 -43.38
N CYS A 67 11.05 9.57 -42.10
CA CYS A 67 12.45 9.51 -41.69
C CYS A 67 13.08 8.21 -42.21
N ASN A 68 14.08 8.28 -43.11
CA ASN A 68 14.67 7.09 -43.67
C ASN A 68 15.66 6.48 -42.66
N SER A 69 15.24 5.44 -41.95
CA SER A 69 16.05 4.75 -40.95
C SER A 69 17.16 3.88 -41.57
N THR A 70 17.35 3.90 -42.89
CA THR A 70 18.41 3.15 -43.58
C THR A 70 19.15 4.07 -44.59
N PRO A 71 20.45 4.32 -44.40
CA PRO A 71 21.24 5.14 -45.32
C PRO A 71 21.26 4.56 -46.74
N GLN A 72 21.24 5.44 -47.74
CA GLN A 72 21.50 5.06 -49.13
C GLN A 72 22.99 4.78 -49.30
N VAL A 73 23.33 3.59 -49.78
CA VAL A 73 24.72 3.16 -49.97
C VAL A 73 24.95 2.77 -51.42
N VAL A 74 25.91 3.40 -52.08
CA VAL A 74 26.29 3.08 -53.46
C VAL A 74 27.79 2.91 -53.58
N THR A 75 28.20 1.76 -54.11
CA THR A 75 29.60 1.37 -54.29
C THR A 75 29.96 1.27 -55.77
N PHE A 76 30.97 2.03 -56.18
CA PHE A 76 31.56 1.96 -57.51
C PHE A 76 32.78 1.03 -57.48
N THR A 77 32.77 0.01 -58.34
CA THR A 77 33.92 -0.88 -58.58
C THR A 77 34.34 -0.91 -60.05
N ASP A 78 33.77 -0.03 -60.89
CA ASP A 78 34.14 0.08 -62.31
C ASP A 78 35.56 0.65 -62.42
N PRO A 79 36.51 -0.05 -63.07
CA PRO A 79 37.87 0.45 -63.24
C PRO A 79 37.96 1.86 -63.83
N ALA A 80 37.03 2.27 -64.70
CA ALA A 80 37.04 3.60 -65.29
C ALA A 80 36.67 4.71 -64.28
N VAL A 81 35.86 4.39 -63.26
CA VAL A 81 35.53 5.29 -62.15
C VAL A 81 36.65 5.30 -61.12
N LEU A 82 37.21 4.11 -60.81
CA LEU A 82 38.31 3.99 -59.85
C LEU A 82 39.60 4.70 -60.31
N GLU A 83 39.85 4.77 -61.62
CA GLU A 83 40.96 5.54 -62.21
C GLU A 83 40.80 7.07 -62.05
N LEU A 84 39.61 7.57 -61.68
CA LEU A 84 39.41 9.00 -61.40
C LEU A 84 39.98 9.41 -60.04
N TYR A 85 40.22 8.46 -59.14
CA TYR A 85 40.80 8.70 -57.82
C TYR A 85 42.32 8.53 -57.85
N ASP A 86 43.07 9.57 -57.46
CA ASP A 86 44.53 9.53 -57.31
C ASP A 86 44.92 9.76 -55.84
N PRO A 87 45.36 8.72 -55.10
CA PRO A 87 45.66 8.80 -53.66
C PRO A 87 46.81 9.77 -53.30
N ALA A 88 47.60 10.21 -54.27
CA ALA A 88 48.67 11.18 -54.07
C ALA A 88 48.19 12.65 -54.19
N SER A 89 46.97 12.86 -54.70
CA SER A 89 46.36 14.17 -54.92
C SER A 89 45.17 14.37 -53.97
N CYS A 90 44.73 15.62 -53.81
CA CYS A 90 43.46 15.84 -53.12
C CYS A 90 42.31 15.55 -54.08
N ASN A 91 41.51 14.53 -53.75
CA ASN A 91 40.36 14.14 -54.54
C ASN A 91 39.11 14.78 -53.96
N ASP A 92 38.40 15.50 -54.82
CA ASP A 92 37.17 16.23 -54.50
C ASP A 92 35.96 15.29 -54.67
N PHE A 93 35.21 15.11 -53.59
CA PHE A 93 34.00 14.30 -53.55
C PHE A 93 32.81 15.20 -53.24
N GLN A 94 31.82 15.21 -54.13
CA GLN A 94 30.68 16.10 -54.02
C GLN A 94 29.37 15.34 -54.18
N VAL A 95 28.37 15.70 -53.38
CA VAL A 95 26.99 15.20 -53.50
C VAL A 95 26.04 16.38 -53.60
N GLU A 96 25.21 16.38 -54.65
CA GLU A 96 24.22 17.44 -54.92
C GLU A 96 22.79 16.89 -54.86
N THR A 97 21.86 17.64 -54.27
CA THR A 97 20.42 17.32 -54.35
C THR A 97 19.81 17.90 -55.64
N VAL A 98 19.09 17.07 -56.39
CA VAL A 98 18.36 17.44 -57.60
C VAL A 98 16.85 17.19 -57.37
N GLY A 99 16.04 18.25 -57.25
CA GLY A 99 14.59 18.13 -56.99
C GLY A 99 13.96 19.37 -56.34
N ASP A 100 12.86 19.17 -55.60
CA ASP A 100 12.02 20.23 -54.99
C ASP A 100 12.60 20.82 -53.67
N HIS A 101 13.88 20.55 -53.37
CA HIS A 101 14.71 21.10 -52.27
C HIS A 101 14.31 20.78 -50.82
N ASN A 102 13.25 20.00 -50.57
CA ASN A 102 12.87 19.55 -49.22
C ASN A 102 13.63 18.26 -48.81
N VAL A 103 14.95 18.36 -48.61
CA VAL A 103 15.81 17.27 -48.10
C VAL A 103 16.54 17.74 -46.84
N ALA A 104 16.37 17.00 -45.75
CA ALA A 104 17.18 17.11 -44.54
C ALA A 104 18.31 16.06 -44.58
N TRP A 105 19.56 16.50 -44.44
CA TRP A 105 20.72 15.62 -44.46
C TRP A 105 21.14 15.27 -43.03
N GLY A 106 21.40 13.99 -42.76
CA GLY A 106 22.00 13.54 -41.51
C GLY A 106 23.51 13.54 -41.62
N TYR A 107 24.04 12.66 -42.47
CA TYR A 107 25.46 12.62 -42.76
C TYR A 107 25.74 12.11 -44.18
N VAL A 108 26.90 12.49 -44.72
CA VAL A 108 27.43 12.03 -46.00
C VAL A 108 28.86 11.59 -45.81
N ARG A 109 29.13 10.29 -46.03
CA ARG A 109 30.46 9.70 -45.93
C ARG A 109 30.87 9.05 -47.24
N VAL A 110 32.15 9.15 -47.59
CA VAL A 110 32.75 8.40 -48.69
C VAL A 110 33.87 7.51 -48.17
N ASP A 111 33.75 6.21 -48.44
CA ASP A 111 34.74 5.20 -48.09
C ASP A 111 35.47 4.72 -49.36
N VAL A 112 36.79 4.90 -49.43
CA VAL A 112 37.66 4.48 -50.52
C VAL A 112 38.47 3.27 -50.10
N ALA A 113 38.13 2.10 -50.61
CA ALA A 113 38.85 0.85 -50.35
C ALA A 113 40.01 0.68 -51.35
N SER A 114 41.14 0.21 -50.86
CA SER A 114 42.30 -0.17 -51.68
C SER A 114 42.87 -1.52 -51.21
N ASP A 115 43.78 -2.08 -51.99
CA ASP A 115 44.47 -3.34 -51.65
C ASP A 115 45.34 -3.26 -50.37
N GLU A 116 45.62 -2.06 -49.85
CA GLU A 116 46.45 -1.85 -48.65
C GLU A 116 45.68 -1.29 -47.44
N GLY A 117 44.39 -0.97 -47.60
CA GLY A 117 43.55 -0.39 -46.54
C GLY A 117 42.43 0.49 -47.10
N ALA A 118 41.46 0.84 -46.24
CA ALA A 118 40.39 1.77 -46.59
C ALA A 118 40.65 3.15 -45.97
N ALA A 119 40.37 4.20 -46.73
CA ALA A 119 40.35 5.59 -46.26
C ALA A 119 38.90 6.10 -46.29
N SER A 120 38.52 6.91 -45.31
CA SER A 120 37.17 7.46 -45.21
C SER A 120 37.23 8.98 -45.19
N ALA A 121 36.32 9.63 -45.90
CA ALA A 121 36.14 11.08 -45.92
C ALA A 121 34.73 11.40 -45.42
N CYS A 122 34.63 12.29 -44.42
CA CYS A 122 33.36 12.84 -44.00
C CYS A 122 33.07 14.12 -44.78
N LEU A 123 31.99 14.14 -45.55
CA LEU A 123 31.59 15.32 -46.32
C LEU A 123 30.58 16.19 -45.56
N PHE A 124 29.80 15.59 -44.64
CA PHE A 124 28.80 16.26 -43.81
C PHE A 124 28.37 15.36 -42.63
N ASP A 125 28.15 15.91 -41.43
CA ASP A 125 27.71 15.15 -40.23
C ASP A 125 26.58 15.83 -39.40
N GLY A 126 25.89 16.84 -39.95
CA GLY A 126 24.70 17.42 -39.35
C GLY A 126 24.91 18.31 -38.10
N SER A 127 26.15 18.58 -37.67
CA SER A 127 26.46 19.47 -36.53
C SER A 127 26.96 20.84 -36.99
N PRO A 128 26.61 21.97 -36.33
CA PRO A 128 27.22 23.27 -36.60
C PRO A 128 28.73 23.31 -36.27
N ASP A 129 29.17 22.57 -35.24
CA ASP A 129 30.46 22.80 -34.56
C ASP A 129 31.35 21.55 -34.35
N ASN A 130 31.27 20.51 -35.19
CA ASN A 130 32.10 19.31 -34.98
C ASN A 130 33.36 19.27 -35.87
N PHE A 131 34.52 19.11 -35.23
CA PHE A 131 35.87 19.04 -35.84
C PHE A 131 36.44 17.60 -35.86
N SER A 132 35.60 16.57 -35.93
CA SER A 132 36.04 15.17 -35.94
C SER A 132 36.15 14.59 -37.36
N PRO A 133 37.23 13.88 -37.72
CA PRO A 133 37.36 13.18 -39.02
C PRO A 133 36.42 11.96 -39.15
N SER A 134 35.68 11.59 -38.09
CA SER A 134 34.69 10.51 -38.11
C SER A 134 33.28 11.06 -38.30
N CYS A 135 32.57 10.65 -39.37
CA CYS A 135 31.14 10.96 -39.48
C CYS A 135 30.39 10.25 -38.36
N ALA A 136 29.98 11.00 -37.34
CA ALA A 136 29.13 10.50 -36.27
C ALA A 136 27.67 10.42 -36.75
N ASP A 137 27.00 9.30 -36.49
CA ASP A 137 25.57 9.12 -36.77
C ASP A 137 24.75 9.93 -35.76
N ARG A 138 23.79 10.74 -36.20
CA ARG A 138 22.97 11.60 -35.33
C ARG A 138 21.48 11.44 -35.63
N PRO A 139 20.59 11.53 -34.61
CA PRO A 139 19.15 11.34 -34.79
C PRO A 139 18.56 12.43 -35.71
N LEU A 140 18.12 12.03 -36.89
CA LEU A 140 17.63 12.90 -37.97
C LEU A 140 16.23 13.50 -37.74
N CYS A 141 15.54 13.15 -36.64
CA CYS A 141 14.11 13.46 -36.45
C CYS A 141 13.80 14.43 -35.28
N ASP A 142 14.82 14.96 -34.59
CA ASP A 142 14.64 15.99 -33.56
C ASP A 142 14.96 17.40 -34.10
N GLY A 143 14.05 17.93 -34.93
CA GLY A 143 13.76 19.36 -34.93
C GLY A 143 14.71 20.37 -35.61
N PHE A 144 15.62 20.00 -36.53
CA PHE A 144 16.44 20.97 -37.27
C PHE A 144 16.25 20.93 -38.79
N THR A 145 15.89 22.08 -39.39
CA THR A 145 15.74 22.29 -40.84
C THR A 145 16.95 23.04 -41.41
N PHE A 146 17.89 22.34 -42.06
CA PHE A 146 18.94 22.96 -42.89
C PHE A 146 18.84 22.45 -44.33
N GLU A 147 18.42 23.32 -45.26
CA GLU A 147 18.44 23.03 -46.69
C GLU A 147 19.86 23.25 -47.25
N VAL A 148 20.67 22.19 -47.30
CA VAL A 148 21.97 22.22 -47.98
C VAL A 148 21.82 21.62 -49.38
N GLY A 149 22.03 22.42 -50.42
CA GLY A 149 21.85 21.99 -51.82
C GLY A 149 22.99 21.11 -52.35
N ALA A 150 24.19 21.23 -51.79
CA ALA A 150 25.37 20.45 -52.14
C ALA A 150 26.36 20.40 -50.97
N VAL A 151 27.08 19.28 -50.81
CA VAL A 151 28.16 19.09 -49.82
C VAL A 151 29.45 18.66 -50.52
N GLY A 152 30.60 19.11 -49.98
CA GLY A 152 31.94 18.89 -50.55
C GLY A 152 32.39 19.97 -51.54
N ASP A 153 32.47 21.25 -51.13
CA ASP A 153 33.12 22.30 -51.94
C ASP A 153 34.64 22.12 -51.90
N ALA A 154 35.34 22.58 -52.94
CA ALA A 154 36.75 22.31 -53.14
C ALA A 154 37.66 23.11 -52.21
N ASP A 155 37.32 24.29 -51.71
CA ASP A 155 38.20 25.11 -50.83
C ASP A 155 37.33 26.05 -49.95
N PRO A 156 36.78 25.54 -48.83
CA PRO A 156 35.77 26.25 -48.04
C PRO A 156 36.30 27.46 -47.28
N ASP A 157 37.58 27.47 -46.88
CA ASP A 157 38.19 28.53 -46.08
C ASP A 157 39.08 29.50 -46.89
N GLY A 158 39.30 29.20 -48.17
CA GLY A 158 39.92 30.08 -49.14
C GLY A 158 41.43 30.20 -49.00
N ASP A 159 42.07 29.19 -48.40
CA ASP A 159 43.51 29.15 -48.15
C ASP A 159 44.33 28.72 -49.38
N GLY A 160 43.65 28.19 -50.41
CA GLY A 160 44.20 27.76 -51.69
C GLY A 160 44.56 26.28 -51.76
N VAL A 161 44.26 25.50 -50.71
CA VAL A 161 44.38 24.05 -50.63
C VAL A 161 42.98 23.45 -50.53
N ALA A 162 42.75 22.35 -51.24
CA ALA A 162 41.41 21.81 -51.37
C ALA A 162 41.04 20.86 -50.22
N THR A 163 39.78 20.88 -49.77
CA THR A 163 39.25 19.82 -48.88
C THR A 163 38.94 18.56 -49.69
N GLY A 164 39.17 17.38 -49.11
CA GLY A 164 38.91 16.11 -49.80
C GLY A 164 39.62 14.92 -49.14
N ALA A 165 39.76 13.81 -49.88
CA ALA A 165 40.53 12.64 -49.42
C ALA A 165 41.78 12.38 -50.27
N GLY A 166 42.94 12.40 -49.61
CA GLY A 166 44.26 12.17 -50.18
C GLY A 166 45.34 12.95 -49.42
N ALA A 167 46.62 12.58 -49.59
CA ALA A 167 47.73 13.12 -48.79
C ALA A 167 48.08 14.60 -49.05
N ALA A 168 47.35 15.29 -49.93
CA ALA A 168 47.56 16.67 -50.32
C ALA A 168 46.33 17.56 -50.08
N CYS A 169 45.39 17.08 -49.27
CA CYS A 169 44.21 17.83 -48.87
C CYS A 169 44.49 18.73 -47.67
N ASP A 170 43.63 19.73 -47.51
CA ASP A 170 43.64 20.65 -46.40
C ASP A 170 43.52 19.92 -45.05
N ASN A 171 44.52 20.07 -44.18
CA ASN A 171 44.59 19.49 -42.84
C ASN A 171 43.92 20.37 -41.77
N CYS A 172 43.33 21.50 -42.17
CA CYS A 172 42.46 22.35 -41.36
C CYS A 172 41.28 22.89 -42.19
N GLY A 173 40.38 22.00 -42.65
CA GLY A 173 39.32 22.28 -43.65
C GLY A 173 38.32 23.43 -43.45
N ARG A 174 38.46 24.27 -42.42
CA ARG A 174 37.72 25.52 -42.21
C ARG A 174 38.57 26.69 -41.69
N THR A 175 39.86 26.47 -41.42
CA THR A 175 40.75 27.45 -40.81
C THR A 175 41.97 27.64 -41.69
N ALA A 176 41.93 28.70 -42.49
CA ALA A 176 42.91 28.92 -43.53
C ALA A 176 44.36 28.85 -43.03
N ASN A 177 45.07 27.79 -43.41
CA ASN A 177 46.48 27.57 -43.13
C ASN A 177 47.21 27.19 -44.44
N PRO A 178 47.48 28.17 -45.33
CA PRO A 178 48.00 27.90 -46.68
C PRO A 178 49.33 27.13 -46.75
N ASP A 179 50.05 27.01 -45.64
CA ASP A 179 51.31 26.27 -45.54
C ASP A 179 51.15 24.84 -45.01
N GLN A 180 49.96 24.49 -44.51
CA GLN A 180 49.56 23.15 -44.09
C GLN A 180 50.54 22.57 -43.06
N ALA A 181 51.10 23.43 -42.21
CA ALA A 181 52.05 23.02 -41.19
C ALA A 181 51.39 22.03 -40.21
N ASP A 182 52.06 20.91 -39.98
CA ASP A 182 51.64 19.82 -39.11
C ASP A 182 52.92 19.33 -38.39
N GLY A 183 53.11 19.87 -37.19
CA GLY A 183 54.35 19.80 -36.42
C GLY A 183 54.61 18.43 -35.80
N ASP A 184 53.57 17.68 -35.47
CA ASP A 184 53.64 16.34 -34.88
C ASP A 184 53.36 15.21 -35.88
N GLY A 185 52.83 15.55 -37.07
CA GLY A 185 52.63 14.65 -38.20
C GLY A 185 51.41 13.75 -38.05
N ASP A 186 50.42 14.16 -37.26
CA ASP A 186 49.21 13.39 -36.99
C ASP A 186 48.13 13.54 -38.08
N GLY A 187 48.32 14.48 -39.01
CA GLY A 187 47.41 14.76 -40.12
C GLY A 187 46.41 15.89 -39.86
N VAL A 188 46.47 16.55 -38.70
CA VAL A 188 45.73 17.79 -38.37
C VAL A 188 46.73 18.96 -38.39
N GLY A 189 46.36 20.09 -38.99
CA GLY A 189 47.28 21.23 -39.08
C GLY A 189 47.45 21.96 -37.75
N ASP A 190 48.65 22.49 -37.50
CA ASP A 190 49.06 23.23 -36.29
C ASP A 190 48.07 24.34 -35.91
N VAL A 191 47.39 24.93 -36.90
CA VAL A 191 46.51 26.10 -36.72
C VAL A 191 45.12 25.71 -36.24
N CYS A 192 44.67 24.48 -36.48
CA CYS A 192 43.39 23.95 -36.02
C CYS A 192 43.53 22.85 -34.97
N GLN A 193 44.75 22.66 -34.45
CA GLN A 193 45.05 21.74 -33.35
C GLN A 193 45.13 22.52 -32.03
N ALA A 194 44.36 22.10 -31.02
CA ALA A 194 44.23 22.85 -29.76
C ALA A 194 45.46 22.76 -28.84
N CYS A 195 46.35 21.76 -28.98
CA CYS A 195 47.57 21.63 -28.17
C CYS A 195 48.82 21.33 -29.03
N VAL A 196 49.43 22.38 -29.59
CA VAL A 196 50.53 22.32 -30.58
C VAL A 196 51.87 21.78 -30.02
N SER A 197 52.00 21.45 -28.72
CA SER A 197 53.29 20.92 -28.19
C SER A 197 53.33 20.26 -26.78
N ALA A 198 52.24 19.74 -26.19
CA ALA A 198 52.32 18.87 -25.00
C ALA A 198 50.97 18.19 -24.68
N PRO A 199 50.95 16.95 -24.15
CA PRO A 199 49.73 16.16 -23.94
C PRO A 199 49.04 16.42 -22.59
N ASN A 200 49.18 17.60 -22.00
CA ASN A 200 48.61 17.87 -20.68
C ASN A 200 47.44 18.84 -20.81
N ASP A 201 46.26 18.22 -20.85
CA ASP A 201 44.96 18.77 -20.51
C ASP A 201 44.56 17.98 -19.25
N GLY A 202 44.79 18.61 -18.09
CA GLY A 202 44.84 17.97 -16.77
C GLY A 202 43.52 17.40 -16.31
N ASP A 203 42.42 17.99 -16.75
CA ASP A 203 41.05 17.64 -16.38
C ASP A 203 40.17 17.21 -17.57
N SER A 204 40.74 17.23 -18.78
CA SER A 204 40.13 16.74 -20.02
C SER A 204 38.92 17.55 -20.49
N ASP A 205 38.96 18.88 -20.30
CA ASP A 205 37.89 19.79 -20.67
C ASP A 205 38.04 20.38 -22.09
N GLY A 206 39.17 20.10 -22.75
CA GLY A 206 39.47 20.56 -24.11
C GLY A 206 40.37 21.79 -24.17
N LEU A 207 40.82 22.32 -23.04
CA LEU A 207 41.80 23.40 -22.92
C LEU A 207 43.10 22.86 -22.31
N CYS A 208 44.25 23.33 -22.80
CA CYS A 208 45.53 22.86 -22.23
C CYS A 208 45.84 23.67 -20.95
N ASP A 209 46.45 23.04 -19.91
CA ASP A 209 46.73 23.62 -18.58
C ASP A 209 47.31 25.06 -18.59
N ALA A 210 48.08 25.41 -19.64
CA ALA A 210 48.75 26.71 -19.74
C ALA A 210 47.82 27.88 -20.09
N VAL A 211 46.62 27.61 -20.57
CA VAL A 211 45.60 28.60 -20.94
C VAL A 211 44.28 28.38 -20.21
N ASP A 212 44.23 27.35 -19.36
CA ASP A 212 43.09 26.97 -18.55
C ASP A 212 43.14 27.70 -17.18
N ASN A 213 42.15 28.53 -16.89
CA ASN A 213 42.00 29.22 -15.61
C ASN A 213 41.46 28.31 -14.49
N CYS A 214 41.14 27.04 -14.78
CA CYS A 214 40.93 25.96 -13.81
C CYS A 214 41.56 24.65 -14.29
N ASP A 215 42.89 24.58 -14.38
CA ASP A 215 43.70 23.44 -14.89
C ASP A 215 43.50 22.05 -14.25
N HIS A 216 42.58 21.93 -13.29
CA HIS A 216 42.22 20.71 -12.56
C HIS A 216 40.69 20.51 -12.42
N ALA A 217 39.86 21.39 -12.95
CA ALA A 217 38.41 21.34 -12.86
C ALA A 217 37.75 21.83 -14.15
N THR A 218 37.09 20.92 -14.86
CA THR A 218 36.62 21.14 -16.22
C THR A 218 35.77 22.40 -16.35
N ASN A 219 36.24 23.40 -17.09
CA ASN A 219 35.53 24.64 -17.36
C ASN A 219 35.83 25.16 -18.79
N PRO A 220 35.29 24.48 -19.83
CA PRO A 220 35.59 24.81 -21.23
C PRO A 220 35.19 26.24 -21.64
N ASP A 221 34.35 26.91 -20.86
CA ASP A 221 33.87 28.28 -21.08
C ASP A 221 34.79 29.35 -20.48
N GLN A 222 35.70 28.97 -19.57
CA GLN A 222 36.69 29.83 -18.92
C GLN A 222 36.06 31.08 -18.26
N SER A 223 34.85 30.93 -17.73
CA SER A 223 34.17 32.01 -17.00
C SER A 223 35.00 32.43 -15.77
N ASP A 224 35.18 33.73 -15.60
CA ASP A 224 35.97 34.39 -14.54
C ASP A 224 35.26 35.72 -14.24
N ALA A 225 34.30 35.67 -13.33
CA ALA A 225 33.31 36.72 -13.09
C ALA A 225 33.93 37.96 -12.43
N ASP A 226 34.96 37.79 -11.61
CA ASP A 226 35.62 38.88 -10.90
C ASP A 226 36.97 39.33 -11.51
N GLY A 227 37.50 38.54 -12.45
CA GLY A 227 38.64 38.86 -13.31
C GLY A 227 40.00 38.67 -12.63
N ASP A 228 40.09 37.77 -11.66
CA ASP A 228 41.28 37.55 -10.85
C ASP A 228 42.29 36.54 -11.46
N GLY A 229 41.83 35.79 -12.45
CA GLY A 229 42.61 34.81 -13.21
C GLY A 229 42.39 33.35 -12.81
N LEU A 230 41.49 33.07 -11.87
CA LEU A 230 40.91 31.75 -11.61
C LEU A 230 39.50 31.68 -12.19
N GLY A 231 39.10 30.53 -12.73
CA GLY A 231 37.75 30.39 -13.27
C GLY A 231 36.71 30.18 -12.18
N ASP A 232 35.46 30.58 -12.43
CA ASP A 232 34.33 30.50 -11.49
C ASP A 232 34.15 29.10 -10.86
N VAL A 233 34.57 28.05 -11.58
CA VAL A 233 34.45 26.65 -11.16
C VAL A 233 35.49 26.25 -10.11
N CYS A 234 36.63 26.94 -10.06
CA CYS A 234 37.72 26.68 -9.12
C CYS A 234 38.07 27.90 -8.23
N ASP A 235 37.27 28.96 -8.32
CA ASP A 235 37.31 30.16 -7.50
C ASP A 235 36.43 29.99 -6.23
N ASN A 236 37.00 30.24 -5.05
CA ASN A 236 36.29 30.11 -3.77
C ASN A 236 35.67 31.45 -3.33
N CYS A 237 35.77 32.47 -4.18
CA CYS A 237 35.14 33.78 -4.09
C CYS A 237 34.80 34.36 -5.47
N VAL A 238 33.96 33.66 -6.24
CA VAL A 238 33.50 33.99 -7.61
C VAL A 238 33.20 35.48 -7.91
N ASP A 239 32.78 36.26 -6.91
CA ASP A 239 32.43 37.69 -7.08
C ASP A 239 33.46 38.67 -6.45
N ALA A 240 34.58 38.19 -5.89
CA ALA A 240 35.51 38.97 -5.08
C ALA A 240 37.00 38.55 -5.28
N PRO A 241 37.81 39.35 -6.02
CA PRO A 241 39.12 38.90 -6.51
C PRO A 241 40.09 38.43 -5.42
N ASN A 242 40.47 37.17 -5.47
CA ASN A 242 41.39 36.53 -4.52
C ASN A 242 42.29 35.44 -5.18
N PRO A 243 43.26 35.82 -6.05
CA PRO A 243 44.06 34.85 -6.82
C PRO A 243 44.92 33.88 -5.99
N GLY A 244 45.01 34.09 -4.68
CA GLY A 244 45.72 33.24 -3.73
C GLY A 244 44.85 32.14 -3.11
N GLN A 245 43.53 32.17 -3.32
CA GLN A 245 42.56 31.21 -2.78
C GLN A 245 42.71 30.97 -1.28
N GLU A 246 43.18 31.97 -0.53
CA GLU A 246 43.34 31.82 0.91
C GLU A 246 42.00 31.55 1.57
N ASP A 247 41.89 30.40 2.23
CA ASP A 247 40.75 29.95 3.01
C ASP A 247 41.30 29.55 4.39
N SER A 248 41.23 30.49 5.33
CA SER A 248 41.89 30.38 6.63
C SER A 248 41.22 29.38 7.57
N ASP A 249 39.91 29.15 7.43
CA ASP A 249 39.13 28.23 8.26
C ASP A 249 38.65 26.97 7.52
N TRP A 250 39.01 26.84 6.24
CA TRP A 250 38.90 25.64 5.41
C TRP A 250 37.44 25.26 5.11
N ASN A 251 36.54 26.24 5.07
CA ASN A 251 35.11 26.02 4.86
C ASN A 251 34.70 26.04 3.37
N GLY A 252 35.63 26.31 2.45
CA GLY A 252 35.40 26.34 1.01
C GLY A 252 34.99 27.72 0.46
N ARG A 253 34.89 28.74 1.33
CA ARG A 253 34.68 30.15 0.96
C ARG A 253 35.97 30.92 1.27
N GLY A 254 36.52 31.62 0.30
CA GLY A 254 37.80 32.31 0.50
C GLY A 254 37.70 33.49 1.48
N ASP A 255 38.81 33.80 2.16
CA ASP A 255 38.94 34.92 3.11
C ASP A 255 38.48 36.28 2.53
N ALA A 256 38.45 36.43 1.20
CA ALA A 256 38.07 37.66 0.52
C ALA A 256 36.55 37.88 0.44
N CYS A 257 35.76 36.82 0.50
CA CYS A 257 34.29 36.84 0.44
C CYS A 257 33.63 36.21 1.67
N ASP A 258 34.41 35.57 2.53
CA ASP A 258 34.00 35.10 3.84
C ASP A 258 34.00 36.27 4.85
N THR A 259 32.83 36.58 5.41
CA THR A 259 32.64 37.62 6.43
C THR A 259 33.08 37.19 7.83
N CYS A 260 33.22 35.89 8.08
CA CYS A 260 33.42 35.26 9.38
C CYS A 260 34.79 34.59 9.54
N TYR A 261 35.62 34.59 8.50
CA TYR A 261 37.00 34.07 8.48
C TYR A 261 37.87 34.54 9.67
N ALA A 262 37.69 35.79 10.13
CA ALA A 262 38.47 36.34 11.24
C ALA A 262 38.09 35.74 12.61
N SER A 263 36.89 35.15 12.70
CA SER A 263 36.35 34.49 13.89
C SER A 263 36.51 32.96 13.86
N GLY A 264 36.79 32.37 12.69
CA GLY A 264 36.78 30.93 12.48
C GLY A 264 35.40 30.32 12.78
N SER A 265 34.35 31.04 12.41
CA SER A 265 32.94 30.73 12.60
C SER A 265 32.28 30.71 11.24
N THR A 266 31.25 29.90 11.07
CA THR A 266 30.33 29.97 9.92
C THR A 266 29.28 31.07 10.15
N ASP A 267 28.51 31.36 9.10
CA ASP A 267 27.28 32.19 9.08
C ASP A 267 26.25 31.29 8.39
N TRP A 268 25.59 30.44 9.20
CA TRP A 268 24.82 29.30 8.73
C TRP A 268 23.53 29.69 7.99
N ASP A 269 22.90 30.78 8.41
CA ASP A 269 21.65 31.27 7.82
C ASP A 269 21.85 32.38 6.77
N ALA A 270 23.10 32.81 6.56
CA ALA A 270 23.54 33.79 5.55
C ALA A 270 22.94 35.19 5.75
N ASP A 271 22.69 35.59 7.00
CA ASP A 271 22.10 36.88 7.34
C ASP A 271 23.14 38.02 7.45
N GLY A 272 24.43 37.66 7.46
CA GLY A 272 25.58 38.56 7.59
C GLY A 272 26.19 38.62 9.01
N THR A 273 25.68 37.83 9.94
CA THR A 273 26.15 37.69 11.33
C THR A 273 26.79 36.31 11.52
N CYS A 274 27.96 36.25 12.15
CA CYS A 274 28.64 34.97 12.33
C CYS A 274 28.04 34.17 13.49
N ASP A 275 27.90 32.84 13.37
CA ASP A 275 27.24 31.94 14.33
C ASP A 275 27.66 32.17 15.79
N GLN A 276 28.93 32.47 16.05
CA GLN A 276 29.44 32.73 17.40
C GLN A 276 28.86 33.98 18.09
N VAL A 277 28.29 34.90 17.31
CA VAL A 277 27.68 36.15 17.77
C VAL A 277 26.25 36.31 17.29
N ASP A 278 25.73 35.34 16.55
CA ASP A 278 24.38 35.27 16.04
C ASP A 278 23.46 34.66 17.11
N ASN A 279 22.46 35.41 17.56
CA ASN A 279 21.46 34.94 18.51
C ASN A 279 20.34 34.10 17.85
N CYS A 280 20.37 33.90 16.52
CA CYS A 280 19.52 32.99 15.77
C CYS A 280 20.24 32.29 14.60
N VAL A 281 21.29 31.51 14.89
CA VAL A 281 22.12 30.75 13.92
C VAL A 281 21.36 29.99 12.80
N GLY A 282 20.09 29.60 13.02
CA GLY A 282 19.26 28.91 12.02
C GLY A 282 18.19 29.76 11.33
N TYR A 283 18.02 31.04 11.69
CA TYR A 283 16.92 31.89 11.26
C TYR A 283 17.39 33.31 11.00
N THR A 284 17.32 33.74 9.73
CA THR A 284 17.82 35.05 9.30
C THR A 284 17.26 36.19 10.15
N ASN A 285 18.09 36.83 10.96
CA ASN A 285 17.75 38.00 11.76
C ASN A 285 18.88 39.05 11.77
N PRO A 286 19.12 39.74 10.63
CA PRO A 286 20.28 40.62 10.49
C PRO A 286 20.34 41.80 11.48
N ASP A 287 19.25 42.07 12.21
CA ASP A 287 19.17 43.11 13.23
C ASP A 287 19.47 42.62 14.66
N GLN A 288 19.56 41.29 14.86
CA GLN A 288 19.86 40.62 16.13
C GLN A 288 18.94 41.11 17.26
N ALA A 289 17.67 41.35 16.94
CA ALA A 289 16.67 41.77 17.92
C ALA A 289 16.46 40.66 18.96
N ASP A 290 16.41 41.05 20.22
CA ASP A 290 16.24 40.19 21.40
C ASP A 290 15.39 41.00 22.40
N GLY A 291 14.08 40.79 22.31
CA GLY A 291 13.05 41.61 22.92
C GLY A 291 12.95 41.43 24.43
N ASP A 292 13.24 40.23 24.92
CA ASP A 292 13.14 39.85 26.33
C ASP A 292 14.51 39.72 27.04
N GLY A 293 15.60 39.64 26.28
CA GLY A 293 16.98 39.73 26.73
C GLY A 293 17.57 38.42 27.22
N ASP A 294 17.01 37.28 26.78
CA ASP A 294 17.39 35.95 27.25
C ASP A 294 18.61 35.37 26.50
N GLY A 295 18.93 35.94 25.33
CA GLY A 295 20.07 35.58 24.49
C GLY A 295 19.70 34.80 23.23
N ALA A 296 18.44 34.40 23.05
CA ALA A 296 17.86 34.01 21.77
C ALA A 296 17.32 35.27 21.06
N GLY A 297 17.34 35.30 19.73
CA GLY A 297 16.77 36.41 18.99
C GLY A 297 15.27 36.26 18.78
N ASP A 298 14.55 37.38 18.65
CA ASP A 298 13.10 37.44 18.40
C ASP A 298 12.63 36.57 17.21
N ALA A 299 13.54 36.24 16.28
CA ALA A 299 13.25 35.43 15.10
C ALA A 299 13.25 33.92 15.35
N CYS A 300 13.89 33.47 16.43
CA CYS A 300 14.06 32.06 16.82
C CYS A 300 13.63 31.79 18.26
N ASP A 301 13.07 32.80 18.94
CA ASP A 301 12.47 32.71 20.26
C ASP A 301 10.94 32.54 20.12
N PHE A 302 10.48 31.31 20.37
CA PHE A 302 9.08 30.91 20.18
C PHE A 302 8.25 30.94 21.46
N CYS A 303 8.88 31.17 22.61
CA CYS A 303 8.29 31.01 23.93
C CYS A 303 8.62 32.20 24.84
N ALA A 304 8.05 32.22 26.05
CA ALA A 304 8.28 33.31 26.99
C ALA A 304 9.08 32.82 28.20
N GLY A 305 10.41 32.99 28.20
CA GLY A 305 11.27 32.54 29.28
C GLY A 305 12.72 32.36 28.85
N PRO A 306 13.64 31.99 29.77
CA PRO A 306 15.00 31.69 29.38
C PRO A 306 15.07 30.41 28.55
N GLY A 307 15.50 30.53 27.29
CA GLY A 307 15.60 29.43 26.32
C GLY A 307 14.80 29.72 25.06
N ALA A 308 14.99 28.90 24.02
CA ALA A 308 14.35 29.08 22.72
C ALA A 308 13.47 27.89 22.31
N PHE A 309 13.33 26.92 23.21
CA PHE A 309 12.65 25.66 22.95
C PHE A 309 11.42 25.56 23.85
N ASP A 310 10.34 25.14 23.23
CA ASP A 310 9.02 24.89 23.79
C ASP A 310 8.57 23.59 23.13
N SER A 311 8.83 22.48 23.84
CA SER A 311 8.70 21.13 23.26
C SER A 311 7.26 20.64 23.17
N ASP A 312 6.33 21.23 23.92
CA ASP A 312 4.91 20.88 23.90
C ASP A 312 4.03 21.96 23.24
N GLY A 313 4.60 23.13 22.93
CA GLY A 313 3.96 24.22 22.20
C GLY A 313 3.01 25.06 23.05
N ASP A 314 3.17 25.08 24.37
CA ASP A 314 2.29 25.80 25.29
C ASP A 314 2.62 27.29 25.46
N GLY A 315 3.77 27.72 24.94
CA GLY A 315 4.26 29.10 24.99
C GLY A 315 5.19 29.40 26.17
N ILE A 316 5.56 28.39 26.97
CA ILE A 316 6.53 28.46 28.07
C ILE A 316 7.80 27.72 27.66
N CYS A 317 8.97 28.31 27.90
CA CYS A 317 10.22 27.66 27.50
C CYS A 317 10.57 26.50 28.44
N ASP A 318 11.09 25.40 27.87
CA ASP A 318 11.44 24.14 28.55
C ASP A 318 12.18 24.33 29.90
N GLY A 319 13.00 25.37 30.00
CA GLY A 319 13.82 25.65 31.19
C GLY A 319 13.05 26.18 32.41
N ILE A 320 11.80 26.59 32.23
CA ILE A 320 10.91 27.09 33.29
C ILE A 320 9.55 26.39 33.31
N ASP A 321 9.30 25.51 32.33
CA ASP A 321 8.10 24.72 32.21
C ASP A 321 8.10 23.57 33.25
N ASN A 322 7.08 23.54 34.12
CA ASN A 322 6.90 22.48 35.11
C ASN A 322 6.28 21.19 34.51
N CYS A 323 5.87 21.20 33.24
CA CYS A 323 5.52 20.03 32.44
C CYS A 323 6.03 20.13 31.00
N TYR A 324 7.34 20.30 30.84
CA TYR A 324 8.09 20.37 29.57
C TYR A 324 7.65 19.48 28.37
N TYR A 325 6.98 18.35 28.58
CA TYR A 325 6.48 17.48 27.51
C TYR A 325 4.94 17.47 27.36
N ASP A 326 4.21 18.13 28.25
CA ASP A 326 2.75 18.02 28.39
C ASP A 326 2.10 19.41 28.50
N TYR A 327 1.47 19.84 27.41
CA TYR A 327 0.85 21.17 27.24
C TYR A 327 0.12 21.69 28.48
N ASN A 328 0.69 22.67 29.20
CA ASN A 328 0.11 23.23 30.41
C ASN A 328 0.39 24.75 30.58
N PRO A 329 -0.19 25.61 29.72
CA PRO A 329 0.17 27.03 29.65
C PRO A 329 -0.17 27.86 30.91
N ASP A 330 -0.89 27.28 31.87
CA ASP A 330 -1.19 27.91 33.16
C ASP A 330 -0.16 27.59 34.26
N GLN A 331 0.73 26.61 34.02
CA GLN A 331 1.76 26.14 34.94
C GLN A 331 1.19 25.85 36.33
N ALA A 332 -0.02 25.28 36.37
CA ALA A 332 -0.66 24.87 37.61
C ALA A 332 0.18 23.80 38.31
N ASP A 333 0.41 23.97 39.61
CA ASP A 333 1.19 23.08 40.47
C ASP A 333 0.53 23.13 41.85
N SER A 334 -0.35 22.16 42.10
CA SER A 334 -1.30 22.16 43.21
C SER A 334 -0.64 21.90 44.56
N ASP A 335 0.45 21.15 44.59
CA ASP A 335 1.15 20.78 45.82
C ASP A 335 2.54 21.45 45.98
N ALA A 336 2.96 22.21 44.98
CA ALA A 336 4.15 23.05 44.92
C ALA A 336 5.47 22.26 44.97
N ASP A 337 5.48 21.06 44.38
CA ASP A 337 6.66 20.20 44.33
C ASP A 337 7.60 20.52 43.15
N GLY A 338 7.11 21.29 42.17
CA GLY A 338 7.84 21.73 40.98
C GLY A 338 7.50 20.97 39.71
N LEU A 339 6.59 20.02 39.76
CA LEU A 339 5.93 19.40 38.62
C LEU A 339 4.53 20.01 38.45
N GLY A 340 4.08 20.16 37.21
CA GLY A 340 2.75 20.71 36.98
C GLY A 340 1.66 19.66 37.12
N ASP A 341 0.45 20.09 37.46
CA ASP A 341 -0.74 19.23 37.64
C ASP A 341 -1.02 18.30 36.44
N THR A 342 -0.56 18.67 35.24
CA THR A 342 -0.73 17.90 34.01
C THR A 342 0.18 16.66 33.94
N CYS A 343 1.38 16.76 34.50
CA CYS A 343 2.42 15.72 34.46
C CYS A 343 2.77 15.17 35.86
N ASP A 344 2.03 15.62 36.88
CA ASP A 344 2.10 15.13 38.25
C ASP A 344 0.99 14.10 38.52
N PHE A 345 1.40 12.87 38.78
CA PHE A 345 0.50 11.71 38.95
C PHE A 345 0.20 11.40 40.43
N CYS A 346 0.90 12.01 41.38
CA CYS A 346 0.81 11.67 42.80
C CYS A 346 1.07 12.89 43.68
N ALA A 347 0.52 12.93 44.89
CA ALA A 347 0.72 14.08 45.78
C ALA A 347 2.01 13.94 46.60
N GLY A 348 2.85 14.96 46.58
CA GLY A 348 4.11 15.06 47.32
C GLY A 348 5.35 15.02 46.42
N PRO A 349 6.55 15.25 46.98
CA PRO A 349 7.77 15.25 46.17
C PRO A 349 8.00 13.90 45.49
N GLY A 350 8.11 13.90 44.18
CA GLY A 350 8.45 12.70 43.40
C GLY A 350 7.65 12.62 42.10
N THR A 351 7.80 11.52 41.36
CA THR A 351 7.05 11.25 40.11
C THR A 351 6.50 9.82 40.05
N TYR A 352 6.73 9.05 41.11
CA TYR A 352 6.40 7.63 41.15
C TYR A 352 5.53 7.38 42.36
N ASP A 353 4.41 6.74 42.09
CA ASP A 353 3.48 6.17 43.05
C ASP A 353 3.48 4.66 42.78
N SER A 354 4.35 3.96 43.53
CA SER A 354 4.66 2.55 43.29
C SER A 354 3.50 1.61 43.59
N ASP A 355 2.50 2.04 44.36
CA ASP A 355 1.35 1.22 44.75
C ASP A 355 -0.02 1.82 44.38
N GLY A 356 -0.03 3.01 43.78
CA GLY A 356 -1.20 3.66 43.20
C GLY A 356 -2.14 4.27 44.23
N ASP A 357 -1.64 4.65 45.40
CA ASP A 357 -2.44 5.15 46.51
C ASP A 357 -2.71 6.67 46.48
N GLY A 358 -2.06 7.35 45.53
CA GLY A 358 -2.17 8.78 45.30
C GLY A 358 -1.11 9.62 46.02
N LEU A 359 -0.12 9.01 46.67
CA LEU A 359 1.03 9.67 47.28
C LEU A 359 2.32 9.23 46.59
N CYS A 360 3.24 10.17 46.35
CA CYS A 360 4.52 9.79 45.77
C CYS A 360 5.37 9.00 46.79
N ASP A 361 6.21 8.08 46.31
CA ASP A 361 7.02 7.15 47.13
C ASP A 361 7.81 7.83 48.26
N GLU A 362 8.23 9.09 48.08
CA GLU A 362 9.00 9.84 49.10
C GLU A 362 8.12 10.46 50.19
N ALA A 363 6.83 10.63 49.92
CA ALA A 363 5.81 11.10 50.85
C ALA A 363 5.06 9.93 51.54
N ASP A 364 5.22 8.71 51.02
CA ASP A 364 4.53 7.52 51.47
C ASP A 364 5.33 6.72 52.52
N ASN A 365 4.74 6.54 53.71
CA ASN A 365 5.30 5.71 54.79
C ASN A 365 5.13 4.19 54.58
N CYS A 366 4.48 3.75 53.50
CA CYS A 366 4.40 2.38 53.01
C CYS A 366 4.42 2.26 51.47
N TYR A 367 5.41 2.85 50.80
CA TYR A 367 5.56 2.93 49.32
C TYR A 367 5.38 1.66 48.44
N TYR A 368 5.15 0.46 49.00
CA TYR A 368 4.79 -0.75 48.26
C TYR A 368 3.41 -1.32 48.65
N GLY A 369 2.67 -0.64 49.51
CA GLY A 369 1.42 -1.09 50.06
C GLY A 369 0.43 0.05 50.18
N TYR A 370 -0.57 0.03 49.29
CA TYR A 370 -1.64 1.02 49.18
C TYR A 370 -2.19 1.47 50.55
N ASN A 371 -1.85 2.68 51.00
CA ASN A 371 -2.29 3.24 52.28
C ASN A 371 -2.49 4.78 52.24
N PRO A 372 -3.52 5.27 51.54
CA PRO A 372 -3.72 6.71 51.33
C PRO A 372 -3.95 7.52 52.64
N ASP A 373 -4.24 6.83 53.75
CA ASP A 373 -4.48 7.44 55.07
C ASP A 373 -3.21 7.64 55.91
N GLN A 374 -2.08 7.06 55.49
CA GLN A 374 -0.75 7.21 56.11
C GLN A 374 -0.76 6.95 57.63
N SER A 375 -1.58 5.99 58.09
CA SER A 375 -1.66 5.66 59.51
C SER A 375 -0.32 5.11 60.01
N ASP A 376 0.19 5.68 61.10
CA ASP A 376 1.45 5.29 61.77
C ASP A 376 1.23 5.48 63.29
N VAL A 377 0.79 4.42 63.95
CA VAL A 377 0.31 4.44 65.34
C VAL A 377 1.44 4.72 66.33
N ASP A 378 2.65 4.26 66.05
CA ASP A 378 3.77 4.34 66.97
C ASP A 378 4.84 5.40 66.59
N ALA A 379 4.66 6.03 65.44
CA ALA A 379 5.38 7.18 64.91
C ALA A 379 6.86 6.88 64.64
N ASP A 380 7.16 5.70 64.12
CA ASP A 380 8.51 5.26 63.82
C ASP A 380 8.95 5.57 62.37
N GLY A 381 8.01 5.97 61.53
CA GLY A 381 8.22 6.35 60.13
C GLY A 381 7.83 5.27 59.12
N LEU A 382 7.30 4.13 59.56
CA LEU A 382 6.67 3.10 58.73
C LEU A 382 5.16 3.08 59.03
N GLY A 383 4.34 3.01 58.00
CA GLY A 383 2.89 2.95 58.19
C GLY A 383 2.43 1.61 58.77
N ASP A 384 1.30 1.62 59.47
CA ASP A 384 0.72 0.45 60.16
C ASP A 384 0.54 -0.76 59.23
N LEU A 385 0.35 -0.52 57.93
CA LEU A 385 0.17 -1.55 56.91
C LEU A 385 1.46 -2.34 56.65
N CYS A 386 2.60 -1.67 56.67
CA CYS A 386 3.91 -2.24 56.34
C CYS A 386 4.83 -2.39 57.56
N ASP A 387 4.34 -2.07 58.76
CA ASP A 387 5.06 -2.21 60.02
C ASP A 387 4.79 -3.58 60.67
N ASN A 388 5.81 -4.44 60.68
CA ASN A 388 5.82 -5.75 61.34
C ASN A 388 5.76 -5.69 62.88
N CYS A 389 5.76 -4.48 63.46
CA CYS A 389 5.41 -4.18 64.83
C CYS A 389 4.64 -2.85 64.96
N ALA A 390 3.51 -2.68 64.27
CA ALA A 390 2.61 -1.51 64.25
C ALA A 390 2.19 -0.86 65.61
N SER A 391 2.62 -1.38 66.75
CA SER A 391 2.39 -0.79 68.08
C SER A 391 3.65 -0.62 68.92
N ALA A 392 4.83 -0.93 68.39
CA ALA A 392 6.11 -0.90 69.06
C ALA A 392 7.24 -0.43 68.11
N PRO A 393 7.77 0.80 68.29
CA PRO A 393 8.65 1.42 67.30
C PRO A 393 9.87 0.58 66.94
N ASN A 394 10.00 0.24 65.66
CA ASN A 394 11.09 -0.53 65.08
C ASN A 394 11.36 -0.15 63.60
N PRO A 395 11.95 1.05 63.34
CA PRO A 395 12.20 1.51 61.97
C PRO A 395 13.14 0.61 61.13
N GLY A 396 13.85 -0.32 61.78
CA GLY A 396 14.72 -1.29 61.13
C GLY A 396 14.03 -2.59 60.72
N GLN A 397 12.76 -2.78 61.12
CA GLN A 397 11.92 -3.95 60.81
C GLN A 397 12.63 -5.29 61.07
N GLU A 398 13.55 -5.34 62.05
CA GLU A 398 14.32 -6.55 62.30
C GLU A 398 13.41 -7.69 62.75
N ASP A 399 13.47 -8.79 62.01
CA ASP A 399 12.74 -10.03 62.25
C ASP A 399 13.76 -11.18 62.24
N SER A 400 14.21 -11.59 63.43
CA SER A 400 15.33 -12.52 63.58
C SER A 400 14.99 -13.96 63.24
N ASP A 401 13.71 -14.36 63.36
CA ASP A 401 13.23 -15.71 63.02
C ASP A 401 12.30 -15.76 61.81
N TRP A 402 12.08 -14.62 61.16
CA TRP A 402 11.48 -14.45 59.83
C TRP A 402 10.01 -14.85 59.80
N ASN A 403 9.29 -14.64 60.91
CA ASN A 403 7.89 -15.03 61.08
C ASN A 403 6.89 -13.89 60.79
N GLY A 404 7.37 -12.69 60.42
CA GLY A 404 6.55 -11.52 60.13
C GLY A 404 6.13 -10.70 61.34
N ILE A 405 6.58 -11.07 62.55
CA ILE A 405 6.44 -10.29 63.78
C ILE A 405 7.83 -9.77 64.14
N GLY A 406 8.02 -8.45 64.16
CA GLY A 406 9.33 -7.88 64.44
C GLY A 406 9.84 -8.23 65.85
N ASP A 407 11.17 -8.27 66.00
CA ASP A 407 11.87 -8.58 67.26
C ASP A 407 11.40 -7.68 68.43
N ALA A 408 10.91 -6.47 68.11
CA ALA A 408 10.42 -5.49 69.09
C ALA A 408 9.10 -5.92 69.76
N CYS A 409 8.29 -6.75 69.10
CA CYS A 409 6.98 -7.19 69.55
C CYS A 409 6.81 -8.71 69.62
N ASP A 410 7.79 -9.52 69.18
CA ASP A 410 7.77 -10.98 69.30
C ASP A 410 8.05 -11.47 70.75
N THR A 411 7.04 -12.09 71.36
CA THR A 411 7.12 -12.65 72.72
C THR A 411 7.56 -14.12 72.78
N CYS A 412 7.39 -14.87 71.69
CA CYS A 412 7.77 -16.28 71.56
C CYS A 412 9.30 -16.40 71.46
N TYR A 413 9.92 -15.55 70.63
CA TYR A 413 11.37 -15.39 70.56
C TYR A 413 12.00 -15.05 71.92
N ALA A 414 11.38 -14.13 72.68
CA ALA A 414 11.85 -13.74 74.01
C ALA A 414 11.73 -14.85 75.07
N SER A 415 10.76 -15.76 74.92
CA SER A 415 10.50 -16.87 75.85
C SER A 415 11.41 -18.08 75.63
N GLY A 416 12.01 -18.20 74.44
CA GLY A 416 12.80 -19.36 74.01
C GLY A 416 11.95 -20.63 73.79
N SER A 417 10.62 -20.50 73.79
CA SER A 417 9.69 -21.49 73.27
C SER A 417 9.31 -21.05 71.86
N PRO A 418 9.62 -21.84 70.82
CA PRO A 418 9.07 -21.58 69.51
C PRO A 418 7.54 -21.65 69.56
N ASP A 419 6.94 -21.00 68.58
CA ASP A 419 5.53 -21.05 68.23
C ASP A 419 5.51 -21.70 66.84
N TRP A 420 5.26 -23.01 66.82
CA TRP A 420 5.47 -23.85 65.65
C TRP A 420 4.43 -23.60 64.56
N ASP A 421 3.22 -23.20 64.93
CA ASP A 421 2.15 -22.88 64.00
C ASP A 421 1.93 -21.38 63.77
N PHE A 422 2.57 -20.51 64.55
CA PHE A 422 2.61 -19.05 64.39
C PHE A 422 1.30 -18.34 64.74
N ASP A 423 0.64 -18.78 65.81
CA ASP A 423 -0.67 -18.27 66.24
C ASP A 423 -0.59 -17.27 67.42
N GLY A 424 0.63 -17.01 67.92
CA GLY A 424 0.90 -16.14 69.06
C GLY A 424 0.86 -16.86 70.41
N SER A 425 0.57 -18.16 70.45
CA SER A 425 0.62 -19.04 71.61
C SER A 425 1.87 -19.92 71.54
N CYS A 426 2.82 -19.74 72.45
CA CYS A 426 4.01 -20.56 72.46
C CYS A 426 3.68 -22.07 72.62
N ASP A 427 4.41 -22.98 71.95
CA ASP A 427 4.25 -24.45 71.99
C ASP A 427 4.03 -25.02 73.40
N SER A 428 4.62 -24.38 74.43
CA SER A 428 4.51 -24.85 75.81
C SER A 428 3.11 -24.74 76.44
N VAL A 429 2.21 -23.95 75.85
CA VAL A 429 0.85 -23.68 76.36
C VAL A 429 -0.25 -23.93 75.33
N ASP A 430 0.15 -24.25 74.10
CA ASP A 430 -0.73 -24.41 72.96
C ASP A 430 -1.44 -25.80 72.96
N ASN A 431 -2.78 -25.78 72.93
CA ASN A 431 -3.64 -26.96 72.84
C ASN A 431 -3.88 -27.46 71.40
N CYS A 432 -3.27 -26.82 70.41
CA CYS A 432 -3.29 -27.20 69.00
C CYS A 432 -1.96 -27.01 68.26
N LEU A 433 -0.81 -27.34 68.86
CA LEU A 433 0.60 -27.34 68.37
C LEU A 433 0.98 -27.34 66.87
N GLY A 434 0.10 -27.72 65.94
CA GLY A 434 0.32 -27.63 64.51
C GLY A 434 -0.81 -26.93 63.73
N TYR A 435 -1.70 -26.21 64.42
CA TYR A 435 -2.87 -25.54 63.88
C TYR A 435 -3.11 -24.22 64.63
N THR A 436 -3.07 -23.12 63.89
CA THR A 436 -3.15 -21.78 64.45
C THR A 436 -4.46 -21.44 65.16
N ASN A 437 -4.51 -21.52 66.49
CA ASN A 437 -5.69 -21.16 67.29
C ASN A 437 -5.35 -20.12 68.38
N PRO A 438 -5.20 -18.83 68.01
CA PRO A 438 -4.77 -17.78 68.93
C PRO A 438 -5.64 -17.62 70.19
N ASP A 439 -6.91 -18.05 70.14
CA ASP A 439 -7.86 -17.99 71.24
C ASP A 439 -7.84 -19.21 72.18
N GLN A 440 -7.14 -20.27 71.79
CA GLN A 440 -6.99 -21.53 72.51
C GLN A 440 -8.34 -22.15 72.91
N ALA A 441 -9.36 -22.00 72.06
CA ALA A 441 -10.70 -22.55 72.31
C ALA A 441 -10.69 -24.08 72.43
N ASP A 442 -11.50 -24.62 73.35
CA ASP A 442 -11.68 -26.05 73.64
C ASP A 442 -13.12 -26.22 74.19
N GLY A 443 -14.05 -26.37 73.26
CA GLY A 443 -15.49 -26.26 73.45
C GLY A 443 -16.11 -27.42 74.20
N ASP A 444 -15.54 -28.63 74.06
CA ASP A 444 -16.01 -29.83 74.73
C ASP A 444 -15.13 -30.29 75.90
N GLY A 445 -13.96 -29.67 76.07
CA GLY A 445 -13.11 -29.74 77.26
C GLY A 445 -12.27 -31.02 77.33
N ASP A 446 -11.94 -31.61 76.18
CA ASP A 446 -11.25 -32.88 76.09
C ASP A 446 -9.70 -32.76 76.07
N GLY A 447 -9.21 -31.52 75.91
CA GLY A 447 -7.80 -31.14 75.93
C GLY A 447 -7.15 -31.00 74.55
N VAL A 448 -7.89 -31.19 73.48
CA VAL A 448 -7.55 -30.84 72.09
C VAL A 448 -8.34 -29.57 71.75
N GLY A 449 -7.69 -28.52 71.23
CA GLY A 449 -8.40 -27.29 70.91
C GLY A 449 -9.38 -27.46 69.74
N ASP A 450 -10.45 -26.66 69.71
CA ASP A 450 -11.55 -26.76 68.74
C ASP A 450 -11.08 -26.81 67.28
N LEU A 451 -9.97 -26.13 66.97
CA LEU A 451 -9.39 -26.07 65.64
C LEU A 451 -8.75 -27.40 65.20
N CYS A 452 -8.14 -28.11 66.13
CA CYS A 452 -7.44 -29.36 65.88
C CYS A 452 -8.20 -30.59 66.43
N ASP A 453 -9.42 -30.39 66.90
CA ASP A 453 -10.32 -31.43 67.37
C ASP A 453 -11.23 -31.91 66.24
N ASN A 454 -10.98 -33.12 65.75
CA ASN A 454 -11.78 -33.77 64.73
C ASN A 454 -13.21 -34.11 65.17
N CYS A 455 -13.58 -33.87 66.43
CA CYS A 455 -14.95 -33.78 66.92
C CYS A 455 -15.14 -32.68 67.98
N ALA A 456 -14.84 -31.41 67.65
CA ALA A 456 -14.95 -30.20 68.50
C ALA A 456 -16.23 -30.00 69.38
N ASN A 457 -17.28 -30.78 69.19
CA ASN A 457 -18.51 -30.74 69.98
C ASN A 457 -18.84 -32.07 70.69
N ALA A 458 -17.96 -33.07 70.62
CA ALA A 458 -18.17 -34.42 71.11
C ALA A 458 -16.85 -35.05 71.62
N PRO A 459 -16.65 -35.11 72.96
CA PRO A 459 -15.34 -35.39 73.54
C PRO A 459 -14.68 -36.68 73.05
N ASN A 460 -13.50 -36.56 72.45
CA ASN A 460 -12.68 -37.66 71.94
C ASN A 460 -11.16 -37.36 72.03
N PRO A 461 -10.57 -37.40 73.25
CA PRO A 461 -9.16 -37.05 73.45
C PRO A 461 -8.14 -37.90 72.69
N ASP A 462 -8.57 -39.02 72.10
CA ASP A 462 -7.73 -39.91 71.28
C ASP A 462 -7.77 -39.57 69.79
N GLN A 463 -8.63 -38.63 69.37
CA GLN A 463 -8.78 -38.14 68.00
C GLN A 463 -8.92 -39.28 66.99
N ALA A 464 -9.59 -40.38 67.39
CA ALA A 464 -9.73 -41.55 66.56
C ALA A 464 -10.58 -41.25 65.30
N ASP A 465 -9.97 -41.48 64.14
CA ASP A 465 -10.57 -41.33 62.82
C ASP A 465 -10.26 -42.61 62.01
N SER A 466 -11.23 -43.52 61.95
CA SER A 466 -11.03 -44.87 61.44
C SER A 466 -11.04 -44.96 59.92
N ASP A 467 -11.72 -44.05 59.23
CA ASP A 467 -11.75 -43.96 57.76
C ASP A 467 -10.91 -42.80 57.21
N TRP A 468 -10.27 -42.02 58.09
CA TRP A 468 -9.21 -41.05 57.82
C TRP A 468 -9.72 -39.83 57.05
N ASN A 469 -10.99 -39.47 57.27
CA ASN A 469 -11.68 -38.41 56.54
C ASN A 469 -11.62 -37.04 57.25
N GLY A 470 -10.95 -36.95 58.40
CA GLY A 470 -10.79 -35.71 59.17
C GLY A 470 -11.94 -35.42 60.14
N ARG A 471 -13.02 -36.20 60.11
CA ARG A 471 -14.11 -36.14 61.09
C ARG A 471 -14.01 -37.37 61.99
N GLY A 472 -13.85 -37.16 63.29
CA GLY A 472 -13.62 -38.24 64.24
C GLY A 472 -14.79 -39.25 64.28
N ASP A 473 -14.46 -40.49 64.65
CA ASP A 473 -15.43 -41.59 64.78
C ASP A 473 -16.62 -41.24 65.69
N ALA A 474 -16.43 -40.27 66.60
CA ALA A 474 -17.44 -39.83 67.56
C ALA A 474 -18.55 -38.93 66.93
N CYS A 475 -18.31 -38.33 65.77
CA CYS A 475 -19.19 -37.32 65.16
C CYS A 475 -19.46 -37.52 63.66
N ASP A 476 -18.85 -38.51 62.99
CA ASP A 476 -19.11 -38.83 61.58
C ASP A 476 -20.38 -39.69 61.34
N THR A 477 -21.32 -39.17 60.54
CA THR A 477 -22.57 -39.82 60.11
C THR A 477 -22.51 -40.52 58.76
N CYS A 478 -21.56 -40.19 57.88
CA CYS A 478 -21.38 -40.77 56.53
C CYS A 478 -20.31 -41.89 56.49
N TYR A 479 -19.72 -42.23 57.63
CA TYR A 479 -18.81 -43.38 57.86
C TYR A 479 -19.24 -44.70 57.19
N ALA A 480 -20.56 -44.95 57.04
CA ALA A 480 -21.07 -46.18 56.42
C ALA A 480 -21.06 -46.18 54.88
N SER A 481 -21.00 -44.99 54.25
CA SER A 481 -21.02 -44.81 52.79
C SER A 481 -19.64 -44.56 52.18
N GLY A 482 -18.64 -44.18 52.99
CA GLY A 482 -17.31 -43.82 52.48
C GLY A 482 -17.31 -42.54 51.63
N SER A 483 -18.24 -41.62 51.94
CA SER A 483 -18.40 -40.28 51.36
C SER A 483 -18.33 -39.27 52.50
N THR A 484 -17.83 -38.06 52.22
CA THR A 484 -17.87 -36.90 53.11
C THR A 484 -19.23 -36.19 53.01
N ASP A 485 -19.51 -35.27 53.94
CA ASP A 485 -20.69 -34.39 54.06
C ASP A 485 -20.13 -33.02 54.44
N TRP A 486 -19.73 -32.26 53.42
CA TRP A 486 -18.85 -31.09 53.50
C TRP A 486 -19.54 -29.89 54.15
N ASP A 487 -20.81 -29.65 53.83
CA ASP A 487 -21.60 -28.56 54.39
C ASP A 487 -22.35 -28.94 55.68
N THR A 488 -22.32 -30.22 56.06
CA THR A 488 -22.92 -30.79 57.29
C THR A 488 -24.44 -30.74 57.34
N ASP A 489 -25.09 -30.69 56.19
CA ASP A 489 -26.55 -30.63 56.07
C ASP A 489 -27.22 -32.01 56.28
N GLY A 490 -26.41 -33.07 56.29
CA GLY A 490 -26.80 -34.46 56.48
C GLY A 490 -26.95 -35.27 55.20
N ILE A 491 -26.61 -34.70 54.04
CA ILE A 491 -26.52 -35.34 52.74
C ILE A 491 -25.03 -35.51 52.39
N CYS A 492 -24.60 -36.71 52.02
CA CYS A 492 -23.18 -36.91 51.71
C CYS A 492 -22.85 -36.35 50.31
N ASP A 493 -21.70 -35.69 50.14
CA ASP A 493 -21.24 -34.95 48.94
C ASP A 493 -21.51 -35.66 47.61
N SER A 494 -21.34 -36.98 47.58
CA SER A 494 -21.57 -37.80 46.39
C SER A 494 -22.99 -37.70 45.79
N VAL A 495 -23.95 -37.17 46.55
CA VAL A 495 -25.35 -37.01 46.15
C VAL A 495 -25.93 -35.65 46.52
N ASP A 496 -25.07 -34.69 46.88
CA ASP A 496 -25.46 -33.34 47.28
C ASP A 496 -25.35 -32.37 46.08
N ASN A 497 -26.45 -31.70 45.73
CA ASN A 497 -26.51 -30.71 44.64
C ASN A 497 -26.03 -29.30 45.05
N CYS A 498 -25.68 -29.10 46.33
CA CYS A 498 -24.96 -27.94 46.83
C CYS A 498 -23.95 -28.33 47.91
N VAL A 499 -22.92 -29.10 47.55
CA VAL A 499 -21.86 -29.60 48.46
C VAL A 499 -21.29 -28.58 49.44
N GLY A 500 -21.32 -27.27 49.13
CA GLY A 500 -20.83 -26.18 49.98
C GLY A 500 -21.89 -25.39 50.77
N TYR A 501 -23.19 -25.65 50.58
CA TYR A 501 -24.27 -24.82 51.12
C TYR A 501 -25.40 -25.67 51.66
N THR A 502 -25.57 -25.64 52.99
CA THR A 502 -26.61 -26.41 53.68
C THR A 502 -27.97 -26.32 53.03
N ASN A 503 -28.38 -27.37 52.33
CA ASN A 503 -29.67 -27.50 51.68
C ASN A 503 -30.25 -28.91 51.84
N PRO A 504 -30.70 -29.28 53.06
CA PRO A 504 -31.17 -30.64 53.32
C PRO A 504 -32.39 -31.07 52.48
N GLU A 505 -33.06 -30.10 51.83
CA GLU A 505 -34.19 -30.32 50.94
C GLU A 505 -33.80 -30.46 49.44
N GLN A 506 -32.55 -30.16 49.07
CA GLN A 506 -31.96 -30.35 47.73
C GLN A 506 -32.84 -29.79 46.61
N THR A 507 -33.40 -28.60 46.83
CA THR A 507 -34.30 -27.94 45.86
C THR A 507 -33.47 -27.43 44.69
N ASP A 508 -33.93 -27.71 43.47
CA ASP A 508 -33.32 -27.36 42.18
C ASP A 508 -34.52 -27.02 41.25
N SER A 509 -34.78 -25.72 41.12
CA SER A 509 -36.01 -25.16 40.55
C SER A 509 -35.99 -25.10 39.02
N ASP A 510 -34.81 -25.00 38.42
CA ASP A 510 -34.62 -24.88 36.97
C ASP A 510 -34.05 -26.18 36.33
N GLY A 511 -33.54 -27.11 37.15
CA GLY A 511 -33.20 -28.47 36.78
C GLY A 511 -31.81 -28.62 36.17
N ASP A 512 -30.90 -27.68 36.42
CA ASP A 512 -29.55 -27.69 35.87
C ASP A 512 -28.58 -28.62 36.64
N GLY A 513 -28.99 -29.06 37.84
CA GLY A 513 -28.23 -29.94 38.73
C GLY A 513 -27.47 -29.24 39.85
N VAL A 514 -27.57 -27.91 39.93
CA VAL A 514 -27.14 -27.06 41.04
C VAL A 514 -28.38 -26.74 41.88
N GLY A 515 -28.26 -26.74 43.22
CA GLY A 515 -29.41 -26.43 44.07
C GLY A 515 -29.66 -24.92 44.21
N ASP A 516 -30.92 -24.51 44.37
CA ASP A 516 -31.39 -23.11 44.45
C ASP A 516 -30.61 -22.23 45.44
N VAL A 517 -30.02 -22.83 46.48
CA VAL A 517 -29.29 -22.07 47.51
C VAL A 517 -27.87 -21.68 47.07
N CYS A 518 -27.33 -22.40 46.09
CA CYS A 518 -26.00 -22.24 45.53
C CYS A 518 -26.02 -21.92 44.02
N ASP A 519 -27.21 -21.57 43.53
CA ASP A 519 -27.48 -21.13 42.16
C ASP A 519 -27.83 -19.63 42.19
N PHE A 520 -26.85 -18.80 41.81
CA PHE A 520 -26.90 -17.34 41.96
C PHE A 520 -27.29 -16.61 40.66
N CYS A 521 -27.35 -17.34 39.54
CA CYS A 521 -27.44 -16.76 38.21
C CYS A 521 -28.34 -17.61 37.31
N ALA A 522 -28.79 -17.07 36.17
CA ALA A 522 -29.61 -17.82 35.23
C ALA A 522 -28.75 -18.40 34.11
N GLY A 523 -28.49 -19.71 34.12
CA GLY A 523 -27.65 -20.35 33.10
C GLY A 523 -27.08 -21.69 33.55
N SER A 524 -26.20 -22.29 32.75
CA SER A 524 -25.53 -23.51 33.18
C SER A 524 -24.29 -23.18 34.02
N GLY A 525 -24.29 -23.61 35.28
CA GLY A 525 -23.14 -23.50 36.19
C GLY A 525 -23.31 -22.43 37.27
N PRO A 526 -22.45 -22.42 38.32
CA PRO A 526 -22.70 -21.64 39.53
C PRO A 526 -21.99 -20.27 39.60
N ALA A 527 -21.24 -19.87 38.59
CA ALA A 527 -20.40 -18.67 38.61
C ALA A 527 -21.04 -17.53 37.83
N ASP A 528 -21.11 -16.36 38.46
CA ASP A 528 -21.52 -15.06 37.93
C ASP A 528 -20.47 -14.07 38.45
N SER A 529 -19.43 -13.89 37.63
CA SER A 529 -18.19 -13.24 38.02
C SER A 529 -18.31 -11.70 38.14
N ASP A 530 -19.32 -11.09 37.51
CA ASP A 530 -19.54 -9.64 37.54
C ASP A 530 -20.86 -9.21 38.23
N GLY A 531 -21.70 -10.18 38.62
CA GLY A 531 -22.90 -9.97 39.40
C GLY A 531 -24.08 -9.41 38.60
N ASP A 532 -24.11 -9.62 37.28
CA ASP A 532 -25.15 -9.11 36.40
C ASP A 532 -26.41 -10.00 36.33
N GLY A 533 -26.33 -11.21 36.90
CA GLY A 533 -27.41 -12.18 36.99
C GLY A 533 -27.39 -13.28 35.91
N LEU A 534 -26.37 -13.30 35.05
CA LEU A 534 -26.12 -14.36 34.08
C LEU A 534 -24.88 -15.16 34.51
N CYS A 535 -24.90 -16.47 34.27
CA CYS A 535 -23.74 -17.30 34.61
C CYS A 535 -22.66 -17.13 33.54
N ASP A 536 -21.37 -17.15 33.92
CA ASP A 536 -20.22 -16.90 33.03
C ASP A 536 -20.25 -17.71 31.71
N GLY A 537 -20.80 -18.93 31.73
CA GLY A 537 -20.93 -19.78 30.53
C GLY A 537 -22.02 -19.33 29.54
N ASN A 538 -22.83 -18.36 29.93
CA ASN A 538 -23.98 -17.81 29.23
C ASN A 538 -23.91 -16.28 29.08
N ASP A 539 -22.80 -15.69 29.53
CA ASP A 539 -22.53 -14.26 29.55
C ASP A 539 -21.48 -13.92 28.47
N ASN A 540 -21.79 -12.97 27.57
CA ASN A 540 -20.87 -12.48 26.55
C ASN A 540 -19.88 -11.41 27.08
N CYS A 541 -20.00 -11.00 28.34
CA CYS A 541 -19.00 -10.24 29.08
C CYS A 541 -18.80 -10.75 30.52
N PRO A 542 -18.21 -11.95 30.72
CA PRO A 542 -18.09 -12.60 32.04
C PRO A 542 -17.36 -11.83 33.15
N SER A 543 -16.82 -10.65 32.89
CA SER A 543 -16.16 -9.81 33.88
C SER A 543 -16.64 -8.36 33.85
N SER A 544 -17.67 -8.03 33.07
CA SER A 544 -18.13 -6.65 32.86
C SER A 544 -19.65 -6.57 32.79
N TYR A 545 -20.24 -6.13 33.90
CA TYR A 545 -21.68 -6.10 34.13
C TYR A 545 -22.51 -5.65 32.90
N ASN A 546 -23.25 -6.56 32.27
CA ASN A 546 -24.07 -6.29 31.07
C ASN A 546 -25.32 -7.19 30.96
N PRO A 547 -26.32 -6.99 31.84
CA PRO A 547 -27.46 -7.91 31.96
C PRO A 547 -28.39 -7.98 30.73
N ASP A 548 -28.23 -7.08 29.76
CA ASP A 548 -28.96 -7.07 28.49
C ASP A 548 -28.23 -7.80 27.35
N GLN A 549 -26.98 -8.19 27.54
CA GLN A 549 -26.15 -8.95 26.60
C GLN A 549 -26.14 -8.30 25.22
N ALA A 550 -26.09 -6.96 25.20
CA ALA A 550 -25.97 -6.20 23.97
C ALA A 550 -24.67 -6.60 23.25
N ASP A 551 -24.80 -6.89 21.97
CA ASP A 551 -23.75 -7.37 21.07
C ASP A 551 -24.10 -6.77 19.70
N GLY A 552 -23.68 -5.52 19.52
CA GLY A 552 -24.08 -4.65 18.42
C GLY A 552 -23.53 -5.09 17.07
N ASP A 553 -22.42 -5.83 17.07
CA ASP A 553 -21.73 -6.31 15.88
C ASP A 553 -21.80 -7.84 15.69
N GLY A 554 -22.25 -8.59 16.70
CA GLY A 554 -22.61 -9.99 16.62
C GLY A 554 -21.42 -10.95 16.68
N ASP A 555 -20.27 -10.51 17.19
CA ASP A 555 -19.04 -11.30 17.25
C ASP A 555 -19.00 -12.30 18.43
N GLY A 556 -19.94 -12.17 19.37
CA GLY A 556 -20.09 -13.00 20.56
C GLY A 556 -19.39 -12.46 21.81
N VAL A 557 -18.79 -11.27 21.74
CA VAL A 557 -18.32 -10.44 22.86
C VAL A 557 -19.35 -9.33 23.07
N GLY A 558 -19.72 -9.01 24.32
CA GLY A 558 -20.72 -7.97 24.55
C GLY A 558 -20.16 -6.56 24.43
N ASP A 559 -21.00 -5.61 24.02
CA ASP A 559 -20.66 -4.19 23.84
C ASP A 559 -19.95 -3.56 25.06
N SER A 560 -20.19 -4.11 26.25
CA SER A 560 -19.64 -3.60 27.52
C SER A 560 -18.18 -4.03 27.78
N CYS A 561 -17.71 -5.07 27.09
CA CYS A 561 -16.36 -5.60 27.19
C CYS A 561 -15.68 -5.77 25.83
N ASP A 562 -16.34 -5.34 24.75
CA ASP A 562 -15.84 -5.35 23.40
C ASP A 562 -14.87 -4.16 23.16
N PRO A 563 -13.59 -4.41 22.80
CA PRO A 563 -12.70 -3.37 22.30
C PRO A 563 -13.12 -2.94 20.89
N CYS A 564 -14.07 -2.01 20.81
CA CYS A 564 -14.61 -1.36 19.61
C CYS A 564 -13.84 -1.58 18.28
N GLY A 565 -14.37 -2.45 17.40
CA GLY A 565 -13.89 -2.67 16.03
C GLY A 565 -14.36 -4.01 15.45
N ALA A 566 -13.86 -4.42 14.27
CA ALA A 566 -14.20 -5.72 13.67
C ALA A 566 -13.07 -6.29 12.80
N ILE A 567 -13.01 -7.62 12.75
CA ILE A 567 -12.16 -8.37 11.81
C ILE A 567 -13.02 -8.87 10.65
N ILE A 568 -12.69 -8.46 9.42
CA ILE A 568 -13.44 -8.84 8.21
C ILE A 568 -12.53 -9.53 7.19
N ASP A 569 -13.06 -10.49 6.44
CA ASP A 569 -12.31 -11.17 5.36
C ASP A 569 -13.16 -11.52 4.13
N ASN A 570 -12.48 -11.61 2.98
CA ASN A 570 -13.09 -12.02 1.72
C ASN A 570 -12.51 -13.36 1.19
N GLY A 571 -11.83 -14.11 2.07
CA GLY A 571 -11.09 -15.33 1.74
C GLY A 571 -9.68 -15.14 1.18
N ASN A 572 -9.29 -13.94 0.75
CA ASN A 572 -7.92 -13.63 0.29
C ASN A 572 -7.26 -12.53 1.12
N VAL A 573 -8.01 -11.48 1.44
CA VAL A 573 -7.58 -10.33 2.22
C VAL A 573 -8.37 -10.33 3.53
N GLN A 574 -7.68 -10.04 4.62
CA GLN A 574 -8.27 -9.86 5.94
C GLN A 574 -7.85 -8.50 6.50
N LEU A 575 -8.81 -7.79 7.09
CA LEU A 575 -8.62 -6.46 7.70
C LEU A 575 -9.04 -6.50 9.17
N GLY A 576 -8.28 -5.83 10.04
CA GLY A 576 -8.71 -5.49 11.40
C GLY A 576 -8.97 -4.00 11.49
N ILE A 577 -10.25 -3.62 11.64
CA ILE A 577 -10.73 -2.25 11.53
C ILE A 577 -11.19 -1.78 12.91
N ASN A 578 -10.70 -0.64 13.37
CA ASN A 578 -11.17 0.00 14.60
C ASN A 578 -12.46 0.78 14.34
N CYS A 579 -13.21 1.08 15.41
CA CYS A 579 -14.44 1.85 15.32
C CYS A 579 -14.31 3.23 14.68
N GLU A 580 -13.13 3.85 14.73
CA GLU A 580 -12.83 5.11 14.07
C GLU A 580 -12.48 4.96 12.58
N GLY A 581 -12.43 3.75 12.02
CA GLY A 581 -12.14 3.51 10.60
C GLY A 581 -10.65 3.55 10.22
N HIS A 582 -9.74 3.47 11.20
CA HIS A 582 -8.33 3.13 10.96
C HIS A 582 -8.11 1.64 11.21
N LEU A 583 -7.05 1.07 10.63
CA LEU A 583 -6.66 -0.32 10.79
C LEU A 583 -5.85 -0.55 12.09
N ASN A 584 -5.40 -1.78 12.30
CA ASN A 584 -4.66 -2.24 13.49
C ASN A 584 -5.56 -2.46 14.71
N LEU A 585 -6.47 -3.43 14.61
CA LEU A 585 -7.33 -3.87 15.72
C LEU A 585 -6.55 -4.83 16.64
N PRO A 586 -6.68 -4.74 17.98
CA PRO A 586 -6.16 -5.76 18.89
C PRO A 586 -6.67 -7.15 18.53
N PHE A 587 -5.78 -8.13 18.44
CA PHE A 587 -6.10 -9.50 18.02
C PHE A 587 -5.46 -10.52 18.97
N ALA A 588 -6.15 -10.80 20.08
CA ALA A 588 -5.68 -11.69 21.16
C ALA A 588 -5.44 -13.15 20.71
N GLY A 589 -5.93 -13.54 19.54
CA GLY A 589 -5.77 -14.87 18.93
C GLY A 589 -4.81 -14.92 17.73
N ASP A 590 -3.98 -13.89 17.52
CA ASP A 590 -3.14 -13.79 16.34
C ASP A 590 -2.22 -15.01 16.14
N PRO A 591 -2.33 -15.77 15.02
CA PRO A 591 -1.49 -16.93 14.74
C PRO A 591 0.01 -16.66 14.73
N LEU A 592 0.41 -15.41 14.45
CA LEU A 592 1.82 -14.99 14.42
C LEU A 592 2.30 -14.40 15.75
N GLY A 593 1.40 -14.15 16.71
CA GLY A 593 1.73 -13.59 18.02
C GLY A 593 2.13 -12.11 18.01
N ILE A 594 1.75 -11.36 16.98
CA ILE A 594 1.93 -9.90 16.86
C ILE A 594 0.97 -9.18 17.81
N GLY A 595 -0.24 -9.74 17.99
CA GLY A 595 -1.25 -9.22 18.91
C GLY A 595 -2.17 -8.14 18.31
N TYR A 596 -1.97 -7.80 17.04
CA TYR A 596 -2.80 -6.88 16.27
C TYR A 596 -3.06 -7.45 14.87
N LEU A 597 -4.11 -6.94 14.23
CA LEU A 597 -4.45 -7.25 12.86
C LEU A 597 -4.75 -5.95 12.10
N GLY A 598 -3.99 -5.70 11.04
CA GLY A 598 -4.14 -4.52 10.20
C GLY A 598 -4.61 -4.92 8.80
N LEU A 599 -3.67 -5.38 7.98
CA LEU A 599 -3.92 -5.87 6.63
C LEU A 599 -3.11 -7.16 6.41
N ARG A 600 -3.81 -8.23 6.05
CA ARG A 600 -3.22 -9.57 5.94
C ARG A 600 -3.61 -10.26 4.64
N TYR A 601 -2.63 -10.95 4.05
CA TYR A 601 -2.84 -11.81 2.89
C TYR A 601 -3.01 -13.27 3.33
N LEU A 602 -4.26 -13.72 3.41
CA LEU A 602 -4.63 -15.04 3.92
C LEU A 602 -3.93 -16.22 3.22
N PRO A 603 -3.69 -16.22 1.89
CA PRO A 603 -2.99 -17.33 1.24
C PRO A 603 -1.58 -17.62 1.78
N THR A 604 -0.90 -16.62 2.34
CA THR A 604 0.40 -16.79 3.02
C THR A 604 0.36 -16.55 4.52
N GLU A 605 -0.76 -16.02 5.03
CA GLU A 605 -0.95 -15.51 6.39
C GLU A 605 -0.03 -14.33 6.74
N ASN A 606 0.63 -13.71 5.76
CA ASN A 606 1.58 -12.63 6.01
C ASN A 606 0.84 -11.30 6.25
N PRO A 607 1.29 -10.50 7.24
CA PRO A 607 0.80 -9.15 7.53
C PRO A 607 1.59 -8.05 6.80
N SER A 608 1.10 -6.80 6.89
CA SER A 608 1.76 -5.65 6.26
C SER A 608 1.78 -4.33 7.02
N VAL A 609 0.89 -4.10 8.00
CA VAL A 609 0.81 -2.78 8.69
C VAL A 609 0.67 -2.88 10.21
N GLU A 610 0.53 -4.10 10.72
CA GLU A 610 0.49 -4.40 12.15
C GLU A 610 1.83 -4.73 12.84
N PRO A 611 2.91 -5.18 12.16
CA PRO A 611 4.21 -5.23 12.82
C PRO A 611 4.73 -3.81 13.08
N GLY A 612 5.73 -3.67 13.96
CA GLY A 612 6.40 -2.39 14.21
C GLY A 612 5.50 -1.30 14.77
N ALA A 613 5.51 -0.13 14.12
CA ALA A 613 4.73 1.02 14.54
C ALA A 613 3.33 0.95 13.95
N LEU A 614 2.30 1.02 14.80
CA LEU A 614 0.90 0.99 14.39
C LEU A 614 0.44 2.34 13.81
N ALA A 615 1.14 2.84 12.79
CA ALA A 615 0.97 4.19 12.24
C ALA A 615 -0.08 4.28 11.12
N GLU A 616 -0.65 3.15 10.67
CA GLU A 616 -1.78 3.19 9.73
C GLU A 616 -2.92 4.04 10.31
N GLY A 617 -3.38 4.99 9.50
CA GLY A 617 -4.44 5.89 9.92
C GLY A 617 -4.96 6.81 8.84
N TRP A 618 -5.92 7.63 9.26
CA TRP A 618 -6.56 8.62 8.40
C TRP A 618 -6.91 9.89 9.16
N GLY A 619 -7.09 10.97 8.41
CA GLY A 619 -7.57 12.23 8.96
C GLY A 619 -8.29 13.08 7.95
N VAL A 620 -9.15 13.97 8.46
CA VAL A 620 -9.85 14.99 7.70
C VAL A 620 -9.66 16.34 8.37
N ALA A 621 -9.54 17.41 7.57
CA ALA A 621 -9.42 18.76 8.08
C ALA A 621 -10.12 19.78 7.20
N ASP A 622 -10.54 20.89 7.82
CA ASP A 622 -10.85 22.13 7.13
C ASP A 622 -9.61 23.02 7.17
N ALA A 623 -8.96 23.20 6.02
CA ALA A 623 -7.77 24.05 5.90
C ALA A 623 -8.05 25.54 6.16
N THR A 624 -9.32 25.98 6.12
CA THR A 624 -9.67 27.37 6.40
C THR A 624 -9.76 27.66 7.89
N SER A 625 -10.46 26.82 8.65
CA SER A 625 -10.62 26.99 10.11
C SER A 625 -9.51 26.34 10.93
N GLY A 626 -8.77 25.40 10.36
CA GLY A 626 -7.76 24.59 11.05
C GLY A 626 -8.34 23.44 11.87
N VAL A 627 -9.66 23.22 11.83
CA VAL A 627 -10.29 22.07 12.51
C VAL A 627 -9.87 20.78 11.79
N ALA A 628 -9.21 19.88 12.53
CA ALA A 628 -8.84 18.56 12.05
C ALA A 628 -9.33 17.48 13.03
N GLY A 629 -9.61 16.30 12.51
CA GLY A 629 -9.78 15.08 13.28
C GLY A 629 -9.06 13.95 12.57
N TYR A 630 -8.35 13.12 13.32
CA TYR A 630 -7.48 12.08 12.78
C TYR A 630 -7.26 10.96 13.79
N ALA A 631 -6.93 9.77 13.30
CA ALA A 631 -6.64 8.61 14.15
C ALA A 631 -5.57 7.70 13.53
N ASN A 632 -4.58 7.34 14.35
CA ASN A 632 -3.74 6.16 14.23
C ASN A 632 -3.29 5.71 15.63
N ARG A 633 -2.69 4.53 15.80
CA ARG A 633 -2.35 4.00 17.13
C ARG A 633 -0.96 4.40 17.64
N SER A 634 -0.02 4.77 16.77
CA SER A 634 1.36 5.09 17.21
C SER A 634 1.72 6.57 17.13
N ALA A 635 1.66 7.22 15.97
CA ALA A 635 2.14 8.58 15.80
C ALA A 635 1.23 9.63 16.48
N ASP A 636 -0.06 9.33 16.61
CA ASP A 636 -1.09 10.19 17.18
C ASP A 636 -1.64 9.69 18.52
N PHE A 637 -1.16 8.55 19.02
CA PHE A 637 -1.60 7.89 20.27
C PHE A 637 -3.12 7.65 20.36
N GLY A 638 -3.77 7.41 19.22
CA GLY A 638 -5.21 7.13 19.11
C GLY A 638 -5.96 8.18 18.32
N ALA A 639 -7.26 8.30 18.60
CA ALA A 639 -8.15 9.21 17.91
C ALA A 639 -8.14 10.60 18.54
N VAL A 640 -7.93 11.63 17.71
CA VAL A 640 -7.90 13.04 18.11
C VAL A 640 -9.08 13.77 17.48
N ASN A 641 -9.87 14.45 18.31
CA ASN A 641 -11.05 15.23 17.91
C ASN A 641 -12.07 14.43 17.06
N MET A 642 -12.23 13.15 17.38
CA MET A 642 -13.15 12.23 16.73
C MET A 642 -14.13 11.67 17.75
N ASN A 643 -15.39 11.54 17.36
CA ASN A 643 -16.42 10.86 18.13
C ASN A 643 -17.10 9.82 17.24
N VAL A 644 -16.98 8.53 17.58
CA VAL A 644 -17.68 7.45 16.87
C VAL A 644 -19.18 7.63 17.05
N VAL A 645 -19.90 7.79 15.93
CA VAL A 645 -21.37 7.96 15.90
C VAL A 645 -22.06 6.64 15.58
N GLY A 646 -21.39 5.76 14.84
CA GLY A 646 -21.89 4.42 14.55
C GLY A 646 -20.78 3.51 14.06
N PHE A 647 -20.88 2.25 14.46
CA PHE A 647 -20.08 1.16 13.92
C PHE A 647 -20.98 -0.05 13.72
N SER A 648 -20.84 -0.76 12.61
CA SER A 648 -21.56 -2.01 12.36
C SER A 648 -20.73 -2.90 11.45
N SER A 649 -20.77 -4.21 11.66
CA SER A 649 -19.99 -5.14 10.86
C SER A 649 -20.77 -6.41 10.49
N THR A 650 -20.21 -7.16 9.55
CA THR A 650 -20.49 -8.58 9.31
C THR A 650 -19.12 -9.27 9.15
N GLY A 651 -19.09 -10.59 8.98
CA GLY A 651 -17.82 -11.30 8.73
C GLY A 651 -17.04 -10.84 7.49
N SER A 652 -17.65 -10.07 6.58
CA SER A 652 -16.99 -9.58 5.35
C SER A 652 -17.17 -8.08 5.08
N THR A 653 -17.84 -7.32 5.95
CA THR A 653 -18.10 -5.89 5.72
C THR A 653 -18.05 -5.12 7.03
N ALA A 654 -17.66 -3.85 7.01
CA ALA A 654 -17.73 -2.99 8.18
C ALA A 654 -18.07 -1.56 7.77
N VAL A 655 -18.86 -0.86 8.57
CA VAL A 655 -19.20 0.55 8.37
C VAL A 655 -18.85 1.30 9.63
N SER A 656 -17.92 2.24 9.52
CA SER A 656 -17.56 3.20 10.58
C SER A 656 -18.11 4.57 10.22
N THR A 657 -18.74 5.25 11.17
CA THR A 657 -19.22 6.63 11.04
C THR A 657 -18.69 7.45 12.21
N VAL A 658 -17.89 8.47 11.90
CA VAL A 658 -17.18 9.30 12.87
C VAL A 658 -17.53 10.77 12.67
N GLN A 659 -17.87 11.46 13.74
CA GLN A 659 -18.07 12.90 13.74
C GLN A 659 -16.79 13.60 14.21
N VAL A 660 -16.36 14.64 13.49
CA VAL A 660 -15.18 15.46 13.81
C VAL A 660 -15.65 16.84 14.24
N GLY A 661 -15.59 17.08 15.56
CA GLY A 661 -16.12 18.29 16.18
C GLY A 661 -17.57 18.57 15.76
N SER A 662 -17.82 19.80 15.29
CA SER A 662 -19.10 20.20 14.67
C SER A 662 -18.97 20.46 13.18
N THR A 663 -17.90 19.94 12.55
CA THR A 663 -17.51 20.31 11.19
C THR A 663 -17.80 19.20 10.20
N PHE A 664 -17.38 17.97 10.50
CA PHE A 664 -17.53 16.84 9.58
C PHE A 664 -18.27 15.67 10.20
N VAL A 665 -18.97 14.92 9.36
CA VAL A 665 -19.24 13.49 9.57
C VAL A 665 -18.53 12.73 8.46
N VAL A 666 -17.73 11.74 8.82
CA VAL A 666 -17.00 10.89 7.88
C VAL A 666 -17.49 9.46 8.04
N THR A 667 -17.84 8.83 6.93
CA THR A 667 -18.25 7.43 6.88
C THR A 667 -17.27 6.63 6.02
N HIS A 668 -16.77 5.51 6.54
CA HIS A 668 -16.00 4.51 5.82
C HIS A 668 -16.83 3.23 5.72
N ASP A 669 -17.24 2.86 4.50
CA ASP A 669 -17.95 1.61 4.22
C ASP A 669 -17.00 0.62 3.53
N TYR A 670 -16.57 -0.38 4.29
CA TYR A 670 -15.67 -1.45 3.87
C TYR A 670 -16.46 -2.64 3.36
N HIS A 671 -16.21 -3.02 2.10
CA HIS A 671 -16.78 -4.22 1.51
C HIS A 671 -15.85 -4.86 0.48
N PRO A 672 -15.99 -6.16 0.17
CA PRO A 672 -15.18 -6.80 -0.84
C PRO A 672 -15.43 -6.15 -2.21
N SER A 673 -14.39 -5.99 -3.02
CA SER A 673 -14.57 -5.53 -4.39
C SER A 673 -15.34 -6.57 -5.20
N ALA A 674 -16.39 -6.14 -5.91
CA ALA A 674 -17.14 -6.99 -6.82
C ALA A 674 -16.35 -7.35 -8.11
N LEU A 675 -15.29 -6.60 -8.40
CA LEU A 675 -14.51 -6.71 -9.64
C LEU A 675 -13.26 -7.58 -9.49
N THR A 676 -12.74 -7.71 -8.27
CA THR A 676 -11.52 -8.48 -8.00
C THR A 676 -11.52 -9.02 -6.57
N PRO A 677 -11.11 -10.29 -6.35
CA PRO A 677 -11.02 -10.84 -5.01
C PRO A 677 -9.79 -10.37 -4.23
N TRP A 678 -8.90 -9.59 -4.85
CA TRP A 678 -7.65 -9.12 -4.26
C TRP A 678 -7.79 -7.82 -3.48
N LEU A 679 -8.95 -7.16 -3.53
CA LEU A 679 -9.19 -5.85 -2.92
C LEU A 679 -10.44 -5.84 -2.05
N TYR A 680 -10.34 -5.10 -0.95
CA TYR A 680 -11.44 -4.43 -0.29
C TYR A 680 -11.62 -3.04 -0.90
N GLU A 681 -12.85 -2.69 -1.20
CA GLU A 681 -13.26 -1.32 -1.53
C GLU A 681 -13.74 -0.63 -0.26
N VAL A 682 -13.31 0.61 -0.07
CA VAL A 682 -13.73 1.47 1.04
C VAL A 682 -14.35 2.72 0.44
N VAL A 683 -15.67 2.83 0.51
CA VAL A 683 -16.38 4.04 0.09
C VAL A 683 -16.29 5.04 1.22
N VAL A 684 -15.62 6.17 0.97
CA VAL A 684 -15.42 7.24 1.95
C VAL A 684 -16.36 8.39 1.61
N THR A 685 -17.20 8.76 2.58
CA THR A 685 -18.11 9.91 2.47
C THR A 685 -17.76 10.94 3.53
N ILE A 686 -17.45 12.17 3.12
CA ILE A 686 -17.18 13.30 4.01
C ILE A 686 -18.32 14.31 3.86
N GLU A 687 -19.14 14.49 4.88
CA GLU A 687 -20.23 15.47 4.94
C GLU A 687 -19.79 16.72 5.73
N ASN A 688 -20.03 17.92 5.19
CA ASN A 688 -19.91 19.17 5.94
C ASN A 688 -21.19 19.43 6.75
N ILE A 689 -21.16 19.15 8.06
CA ILE A 689 -22.29 19.40 8.97
C ILE A 689 -22.26 20.79 9.62
N SER A 690 -21.25 21.59 9.31
CA SER A 690 -21.07 22.93 9.85
C SER A 690 -22.00 23.95 9.16
N PRO A 691 -22.21 25.14 9.75
CA PRO A 691 -23.01 26.19 9.12
C PRO A 691 -22.27 26.96 8.02
N ASP A 692 -20.97 26.76 7.85
CA ASP A 692 -20.08 27.52 6.96
C ASP A 692 -19.42 26.59 5.91
N PRO A 693 -19.04 27.10 4.72
CA PRO A 693 -18.22 26.32 3.77
C PRO A 693 -16.85 25.95 4.37
N VAL A 694 -16.33 24.79 4.00
CA VAL A 694 -15.06 24.23 4.51
C VAL A 694 -14.13 23.86 3.35
N ASP A 695 -12.81 24.01 3.51
CA ASP A 695 -11.80 23.58 2.53
C ASP A 695 -11.24 22.22 2.92
N VAL A 696 -11.74 21.15 2.29
CA VAL A 696 -11.56 19.77 2.75
C VAL A 696 -10.19 19.22 2.36
N ARG A 697 -9.41 18.84 3.39
CA ARG A 697 -8.19 18.04 3.28
C ARG A 697 -8.43 16.67 3.85
N TYR A 698 -7.91 15.64 3.18
CA TYR A 698 -8.00 14.26 3.65
C TYR A 698 -6.63 13.58 3.54
N ARG A 699 -6.27 12.77 4.53
CA ARG A 699 -5.04 12.00 4.56
C ARG A 699 -5.32 10.52 4.78
N ARG A 700 -4.55 9.67 4.11
CA ARG A 700 -4.26 8.28 4.52
C ARG A 700 -2.76 8.12 4.69
N VAL A 701 -2.35 7.43 5.74
CA VAL A 701 -0.96 7.10 6.05
C VAL A 701 -0.88 5.64 6.45
N MET A 702 0.18 4.95 6.05
CA MET A 702 0.50 3.59 6.43
C MET A 702 2.00 3.42 6.58
N ASP A 703 2.41 2.61 7.56
CA ASP A 703 3.76 2.10 7.72
C ASP A 703 3.82 0.69 7.14
N TRP A 704 4.64 0.46 6.11
CA TRP A 704 4.62 -0.79 5.36
C TRP A 704 5.56 -1.81 5.97
N ASP A 705 5.13 -2.54 6.98
CA ASP A 705 5.94 -3.59 7.60
C ASP A 705 5.74 -4.97 6.96
N ILE A 706 6.36 -5.17 5.80
CA ILE A 706 6.00 -6.28 4.90
C ILE A 706 6.69 -7.60 5.25
N TYR A 707 5.92 -8.60 5.66
CA TYR A 707 6.44 -9.95 5.84
C TYR A 707 6.80 -10.64 4.51
N PRO A 708 7.89 -11.43 4.46
CA PRO A 708 8.69 -11.91 5.59
C PRO A 708 9.92 -11.05 5.95
N THR A 709 10.04 -9.85 5.41
CA THR A 709 11.22 -8.97 5.58
C THR A 709 10.81 -7.63 6.19
N VAL A 710 10.21 -7.70 7.38
CA VAL A 710 9.78 -6.53 8.16
C VAL A 710 10.91 -5.50 8.30
N PHE A 711 10.60 -4.19 8.20
CA PHE A 711 11.53 -3.05 8.19
C PHE A 711 12.54 -3.03 7.03
N SER A 712 12.29 -3.81 5.99
CA SER A 712 13.18 -3.96 4.84
C SER A 712 12.35 -4.32 3.62
N GLU A 713 11.56 -3.35 3.19
CA GLU A 713 10.61 -3.44 2.11
C GLU A 713 10.95 -2.47 0.99
N TYR A 714 10.31 -2.72 -0.14
CA TYR A 714 10.26 -1.83 -1.27
C TYR A 714 8.88 -1.21 -1.35
N VAL A 715 8.85 0.11 -1.56
CA VAL A 715 7.62 0.87 -1.73
C VAL A 715 7.59 1.50 -3.12
N THR A 716 6.50 1.26 -3.83
CA THR A 716 6.14 2.00 -5.03
C THR A 716 4.98 2.93 -4.70
N ILE A 717 5.02 4.17 -5.16
CA ILE A 717 3.94 5.17 -5.07
C ILE A 717 3.75 5.74 -6.46
N ASP A 718 2.58 5.50 -7.04
CA ASP A 718 2.14 6.09 -8.30
C ASP A 718 0.98 7.07 -8.02
N MET A 719 1.12 8.30 -8.50
CA MET A 719 0.10 9.35 -8.38
C MET A 719 -0.91 9.34 -9.54
N GLY A 720 -0.59 8.61 -10.61
CA GLY A 720 -1.39 8.38 -11.82
C GLY A 720 -2.19 9.59 -12.30
N THR A 721 -3.52 9.47 -12.28
CA THR A 721 -4.46 10.47 -12.80
C THR A 721 -5.30 11.15 -11.71
N ALA A 722 -5.00 10.90 -10.44
CA ALA A 722 -5.78 11.43 -9.31
C ALA A 722 -5.63 12.96 -9.24
N ALA A 723 -6.68 13.69 -9.63
CA ALA A 723 -6.62 15.15 -9.74
C ALA A 723 -6.59 15.84 -8.37
N GLU A 724 -7.17 15.21 -7.35
CA GLU A 724 -7.26 15.75 -5.99
C GLU A 724 -6.04 15.39 -5.14
N LEU A 725 -5.23 14.42 -5.56
CA LEU A 725 -4.00 14.05 -4.88
C LEU A 725 -2.93 15.11 -5.14
N PHE A 726 -2.55 15.87 -4.12
CA PHE A 726 -1.58 16.96 -4.28
C PHE A 726 -0.22 16.64 -3.65
N ARG A 727 -0.14 15.64 -2.76
CA ARG A 727 1.09 15.27 -2.08
C ARG A 727 1.11 13.80 -1.69
N THR A 728 2.28 13.16 -1.88
CA THR A 728 2.57 11.81 -1.40
C THR A 728 4.00 11.73 -0.85
N ASP A 729 4.26 10.85 0.11
CA ASP A 729 5.58 10.64 0.70
C ASP A 729 5.72 9.19 1.19
N THR A 730 6.94 8.67 1.29
CA THR A 730 7.19 7.34 1.88
C THR A 730 7.34 7.35 3.40
N ASN A 731 7.16 8.50 4.06
CA ASN A 731 7.18 8.59 5.52
C ASN A 731 5.89 8.03 6.16
N GLY A 732 5.89 6.73 6.49
CA GLY A 732 4.81 6.04 7.20
C GLY A 732 4.61 6.46 8.65
N PHE A 733 5.60 7.13 9.26
CA PHE A 733 5.59 7.55 10.67
C PHE A 733 4.95 8.91 10.90
N ASN A 734 4.43 9.53 9.84
CA ASN A 734 3.75 10.82 9.95
C ASN A 734 2.43 10.68 10.71
N SER A 735 2.04 11.76 11.39
CA SER A 735 0.69 11.94 11.90
C SER A 735 -0.36 11.78 10.78
N ALA A 736 -1.52 11.23 11.12
CA ALA A 736 -2.67 11.17 10.24
C ALA A 736 -3.36 12.54 10.05
N ASN A 737 -2.92 13.59 10.77
CA ASN A 737 -3.41 14.96 10.62
C ASN A 737 -3.03 15.57 9.25
N PRO A 738 -3.98 15.89 8.36
CA PRO A 738 -3.69 16.45 7.04
C PRO A 738 -2.99 17.83 7.06
N LEU A 739 -3.03 18.54 8.18
CA LEU A 739 -2.47 19.89 8.33
C LEU A 739 -1.01 19.91 8.78
N THR A 740 -0.50 18.80 9.32
CA THR A 740 0.92 18.66 9.70
C THR A 740 1.64 17.77 8.69
N PHE A 741 2.92 18.03 8.41
CA PHE A 741 3.65 17.23 7.43
C PHE A 741 5.16 17.31 7.66
N SER A 742 5.79 16.13 7.72
CA SER A 742 7.24 15.96 7.64
C SER A 742 7.59 15.07 6.45
N SER A 743 8.44 15.56 5.57
CA SER A 743 8.85 14.80 4.39
C SER A 743 10.03 13.89 4.71
N TYR A 744 10.03 12.67 4.16
CA TYR A 744 11.21 11.80 4.13
C TYR A 744 11.66 11.59 2.69
N GLN A 745 10.80 11.01 1.86
CA GLN A 745 11.04 10.85 0.43
C GLN A 745 9.72 11.08 -0.32
N PRO A 746 9.53 12.27 -0.91
CA PRO A 746 8.34 12.59 -1.69
C PRO A 746 8.14 11.63 -2.87
N GLY A 747 6.89 11.23 -3.10
CA GLY A 747 6.49 10.47 -4.30
C GLY A 747 6.40 11.34 -5.57
N PRO A 748 6.20 10.74 -6.75
CA PRO A 748 6.11 9.29 -6.98
C PRO A 748 7.48 8.60 -6.85
N VAL A 749 7.47 7.34 -6.43
CA VAL A 749 8.66 6.49 -6.32
C VAL A 749 8.36 5.10 -6.89
N THR A 750 9.38 4.44 -7.40
CA THR A 750 9.29 3.04 -7.85
C THR A 750 10.36 2.27 -7.12
N ASP A 751 9.97 1.21 -6.43
CA ASP A 751 10.84 0.31 -5.68
C ASP A 751 11.81 1.06 -4.77
N ALA A 752 11.29 2.05 -4.03
CA ALA A 752 12.07 2.74 -3.01
C ALA A 752 12.36 1.77 -1.87
N GLY A 753 13.63 1.39 -1.70
CA GLY A 753 14.04 0.41 -0.71
C GLY A 753 15.38 -0.28 -1.06
N PRO A 754 15.78 -1.30 -0.28
CA PRO A 754 15.06 -1.84 0.87
C PRO A 754 15.38 -1.01 2.13
N SER A 755 14.34 -0.45 2.74
CA SER A 755 14.39 0.31 4.00
C SER A 755 13.05 0.15 4.72
N ASP A 756 12.98 0.69 5.93
CA ASP A 756 11.75 0.91 6.68
C ASP A 756 10.98 2.09 6.06
N HIS A 757 9.97 1.79 5.24
CA HIS A 757 9.23 2.77 4.46
C HIS A 757 7.73 2.57 4.68
N GLY A 758 6.97 3.66 4.53
CA GLY A 758 5.53 3.63 4.45
C GLY A 758 5.01 4.30 3.20
N ALA A 759 3.75 4.70 3.24
CA ALA A 759 3.15 5.56 2.24
C ALA A 759 2.18 6.53 2.88
N LEU A 760 2.11 7.73 2.32
CA LEU A 760 1.20 8.79 2.73
C LEU A 760 0.59 9.43 1.50
N PHE A 761 -0.72 9.69 1.55
CA PHE A 761 -1.49 10.32 0.50
C PHE A 761 -2.31 11.47 1.07
N ASP A 762 -2.08 12.67 0.56
CA ASP A 762 -2.81 13.88 0.92
C ASP A 762 -3.64 14.41 -0.25
N PHE A 763 -4.93 14.55 0.01
CA PHE A 763 -5.94 14.97 -0.96
C PHE A 763 -6.45 16.38 -0.63
N ASP A 764 -6.65 17.17 -1.70
CA ASP A 764 -7.29 18.47 -1.71
C ASP A 764 -8.61 18.35 -2.47
N PHE A 765 -9.71 18.30 -1.73
CA PHE A 765 -11.05 18.25 -2.31
C PHE A 765 -11.69 19.63 -2.49
N GLY A 766 -11.01 20.69 -2.04
CA GLY A 766 -11.48 22.06 -2.14
C GLY A 766 -12.68 22.38 -1.25
N GLU A 767 -13.41 23.43 -1.65
CA GLU A 767 -14.55 23.95 -0.88
C GLU A 767 -15.77 23.00 -0.94
N LEU A 768 -16.33 22.67 0.22
CA LEU A 768 -17.55 21.89 0.39
C LEU A 768 -18.59 22.71 1.16
N ALA A 769 -19.78 22.95 0.58
CA ALA A 769 -20.78 23.80 1.21
C ALA A 769 -21.52 23.09 2.38
N PRO A 770 -22.20 23.84 3.28
CA PRO A 770 -23.00 23.25 4.35
C PRO A 770 -24.03 22.22 3.84
N GLY A 771 -23.97 21.01 4.38
CA GLY A 771 -24.83 19.87 4.01
C GLY A 771 -24.43 19.15 2.72
N GLU A 772 -23.35 19.58 2.04
CA GLU A 772 -22.79 18.83 0.91
C GLU A 772 -21.86 17.72 1.39
N SER A 773 -21.67 16.71 0.53
CA SER A 773 -20.77 15.59 0.78
C SER A 773 -19.78 15.39 -0.37
N LYS A 774 -18.55 15.03 -0.04
CA LYS A 774 -17.57 14.49 -1.00
C LYS A 774 -17.49 12.97 -0.83
N VAL A 775 -17.61 12.25 -1.92
CA VAL A 775 -17.50 10.79 -1.97
C VAL A 775 -16.30 10.41 -2.85
N PHE A 776 -15.52 9.44 -2.39
CA PHE A 776 -14.42 8.84 -3.14
C PHE A 776 -14.18 7.40 -2.67
N LYS A 777 -13.34 6.65 -3.38
CA LYS A 777 -12.99 5.28 -3.00
C LYS A 777 -11.52 5.19 -2.63
N THR A 778 -11.25 4.48 -1.56
CA THR A 778 -9.93 3.92 -1.28
C THR A 778 -10.00 2.40 -1.33
N PHE A 779 -8.85 1.75 -1.53
CA PHE A 779 -8.77 0.30 -1.59
C PHE A 779 -7.64 -0.19 -0.70
N TYR A 780 -7.89 -1.28 0.03
CA TYR A 780 -6.85 -2.08 0.67
C TYR A 780 -6.83 -3.44 0.02
N GLY A 781 -5.65 -4.03 -0.14
CA GLY A 781 -5.58 -5.35 -0.71
C GLY A 781 -4.23 -6.01 -0.64
N ALA A 782 -4.20 -7.23 -1.15
CA ALA A 782 -2.99 -8.00 -1.29
C ALA A 782 -3.13 -9.02 -2.41
N ALA A 783 -2.04 -9.24 -3.13
CA ALA A 783 -1.92 -10.26 -4.18
C ALA A 783 -0.62 -11.03 -4.01
N GLY A 784 -0.51 -12.20 -4.64
CA GLY A 784 0.70 -13.03 -4.55
C GLY A 784 1.89 -12.51 -5.38
N THR A 785 1.63 -11.62 -6.33
CA THR A 785 2.61 -11.01 -7.25
C THR A 785 2.21 -9.57 -7.57
N GLU A 786 3.16 -8.78 -8.08
CA GLU A 786 2.89 -7.43 -8.58
C GLU A 786 1.94 -7.43 -9.78
N ASP A 787 2.12 -8.32 -10.76
CA ASP A 787 1.22 -8.45 -11.92
C ASP A 787 -0.25 -8.63 -11.52
N ASP A 788 -0.53 -9.45 -10.48
CA ASP A 788 -1.89 -9.67 -9.99
C ASP A 788 -2.42 -8.42 -9.25
N ALA A 789 -1.55 -7.69 -8.54
CA ALA A 789 -1.89 -6.43 -7.89
C ALA A 789 -2.25 -5.34 -8.91
N GLU A 790 -1.43 -5.16 -9.94
CA GLU A 790 -1.71 -4.23 -11.06
C GLU A 790 -3.01 -4.59 -11.78
N GLY A 791 -3.24 -5.89 -12.01
CA GLY A 791 -4.48 -6.39 -12.59
C GLY A 791 -5.71 -6.05 -11.74
N ALA A 792 -5.59 -6.14 -10.42
CA ALA A 792 -6.64 -5.75 -9.48
C ALA A 792 -6.91 -4.25 -9.49
N LEU A 793 -5.86 -3.42 -9.49
CA LEU A 793 -5.97 -1.96 -9.58
C LEU A 793 -6.62 -1.51 -10.89
N SER A 794 -6.21 -2.12 -12.01
CA SER A 794 -6.79 -1.83 -13.33
C SER A 794 -8.27 -2.20 -13.39
N ALA A 795 -8.67 -3.30 -12.74
CA ALA A 795 -10.07 -3.73 -12.70
C ALA A 795 -10.98 -2.71 -12.00
N VAL A 796 -10.51 -2.06 -10.93
CA VAL A 796 -11.27 -1.05 -10.18
C VAL A 796 -11.07 0.38 -10.69
N GLY A 797 -10.18 0.57 -11.67
CA GLY A 797 -9.87 1.90 -12.21
C GLY A 797 -9.17 2.80 -11.21
N ALA A 798 -8.26 2.25 -10.39
CA ALA A 798 -7.46 3.04 -9.47
C ALA A 798 -6.66 4.13 -10.20
N GLU A 799 -6.68 5.34 -9.64
CA GLU A 799 -6.05 6.52 -10.22
C GLU A 799 -4.70 6.85 -9.57
N ALA A 800 -4.49 6.42 -8.33
CA ALA A 800 -3.24 6.50 -7.59
C ALA A 800 -3.13 5.29 -6.66
N TYR A 801 -1.91 4.85 -6.36
CA TYR A 801 -1.70 3.68 -5.51
C TYR A 801 -0.31 3.64 -4.87
N SER A 802 -0.19 2.79 -3.85
CA SER A 802 1.08 2.32 -3.32
C SER A 802 1.12 0.80 -3.27
N PHE A 803 2.29 0.26 -3.59
CA PHE A 803 2.64 -1.13 -3.32
C PHE A 803 3.66 -1.21 -2.18
N GLY A 804 3.46 -2.14 -1.27
CA GLY A 804 4.44 -2.58 -0.28
C GLY A 804 4.88 -4.02 -0.58
N GLN A 805 6.18 -4.24 -0.75
CA GLN A 805 6.74 -5.52 -1.19
C GLN A 805 7.97 -5.94 -0.37
N PRO A 806 8.16 -7.24 -0.11
CA PRO A 806 9.31 -7.72 0.67
C PRO A 806 10.63 -7.70 -0.12
N SER A 807 11.77 -7.58 0.56
CA SER A 807 13.12 -7.54 -0.03
C SER A 807 13.74 -8.92 -0.35
N ASN A 808 12.92 -9.96 -0.51
CA ASN A 808 13.41 -11.33 -0.75
C ASN A 808 13.81 -11.58 -2.23
N VAL A 809 14.06 -12.84 -2.62
CA VAL A 809 14.56 -13.20 -3.97
C VAL A 809 13.55 -12.92 -5.10
N GLY A 810 12.25 -12.85 -4.80
CA GLY A 810 11.23 -12.35 -5.73
C GLY A 810 11.26 -10.83 -5.86
N GLY A 811 11.61 -10.14 -4.76
CA GLY A 811 11.90 -8.71 -4.71
C GLY A 811 10.75 -7.82 -5.17
N PRO A 812 11.02 -6.53 -5.45
CA PRO A 812 10.04 -5.64 -6.03
C PRO A 812 9.65 -6.13 -7.44
N ASP A 813 10.62 -6.48 -8.29
CA ASP A 813 10.40 -6.90 -9.69
C ASP A 813 9.29 -7.95 -9.94
N LEU A 814 9.01 -8.84 -8.97
CA LEU A 814 7.93 -9.83 -9.06
C LEU A 814 6.83 -9.64 -8.01
N GLY A 815 7.12 -8.93 -6.92
CA GLY A 815 6.21 -8.79 -5.78
C GLY A 815 5.92 -10.08 -5.01
N GLU A 816 6.82 -11.07 -5.06
CA GLU A 816 6.60 -12.36 -4.39
C GLU A 816 7.14 -12.38 -2.94
N PRO A 817 6.50 -13.11 -2.01
CA PRO A 817 5.26 -13.87 -2.19
C PRO A 817 3.99 -13.04 -2.00
N ASN A 818 4.11 -11.74 -1.67
CA ASN A 818 2.97 -10.84 -1.48
C ASN A 818 3.31 -9.42 -1.93
N THR A 819 2.38 -8.80 -2.65
CA THR A 819 2.32 -7.36 -2.91
C THR A 819 1.10 -6.81 -2.18
N PHE A 820 1.33 -5.96 -1.19
CA PHE A 820 0.26 -5.26 -0.48
C PHE A 820 -0.09 -3.96 -1.19
N ILE A 821 -1.36 -3.57 -1.10
CA ILE A 821 -1.95 -2.54 -1.95
C ILE A 821 -2.69 -1.55 -1.06
N PHE A 822 -2.36 -0.27 -1.23
CA PHE A 822 -3.28 0.83 -0.96
C PHE A 822 -3.55 1.57 -2.26
N ALA A 823 -4.80 1.95 -2.52
CA ALA A 823 -5.11 2.73 -3.72
C ALA A 823 -6.26 3.71 -3.52
N TYR A 824 -6.35 4.66 -4.45
CA TYR A 824 -7.38 5.68 -4.51
C TYR A 824 -8.01 5.70 -5.91
N ALA A 825 -9.32 5.91 -5.97
CA ALA A 825 -10.02 6.32 -7.17
C ALA A 825 -11.03 7.41 -6.82
N SER A 826 -11.03 8.49 -7.61
CA SER A 826 -12.14 9.43 -7.60
C SER A 826 -13.43 8.68 -7.94
N VAL A 827 -14.50 8.98 -7.20
CA VAL A 827 -15.84 8.68 -7.69
C VAL A 827 -16.20 9.89 -8.53
N PRO A 828 -16.47 9.74 -9.85
CA PRO A 828 -17.02 10.82 -10.65
C PRO A 828 -18.16 11.45 -9.85
N ALA A 829 -18.18 12.79 -9.71
CA ALA A 829 -19.15 13.51 -8.88
C ALA A 829 -20.49 12.76 -8.95
N GLY A 830 -20.88 12.22 -7.79
CA GLY A 830 -21.97 11.27 -7.72
C GLY A 830 -23.18 11.84 -8.44
N PRO A 831 -23.95 10.97 -9.08
CA PRO A 831 -25.02 11.40 -9.96
C PRO A 831 -26.06 12.21 -9.16
N VAL A 832 -26.46 13.37 -9.69
CA VAL A 832 -27.31 14.35 -8.98
C VAL A 832 -28.78 14.14 -9.36
N CYS A 833 -29.49 13.39 -8.51
CA CYS A 833 -30.89 13.13 -8.74
C CYS A 833 -31.76 14.37 -8.93
N GLY A 834 -32.43 14.40 -10.07
CA GLY A 834 -33.44 15.38 -10.42
C GLY A 834 -32.91 16.60 -11.17
N ASP A 835 -31.76 16.49 -11.83
CA ASP A 835 -31.18 17.58 -12.62
C ASP A 835 -31.57 17.52 -14.12
N GLY A 836 -32.17 16.40 -14.55
CA GLY A 836 -32.65 16.13 -15.90
C GLY A 836 -31.66 15.36 -16.79
N VAL A 837 -30.55 14.86 -16.24
CA VAL A 837 -29.49 14.14 -16.94
C VAL A 837 -29.18 12.85 -16.20
N VAL A 838 -29.22 11.70 -16.90
CA VAL A 838 -28.81 10.41 -16.30
C VAL A 838 -27.28 10.31 -16.27
N ASP A 839 -26.68 10.47 -15.10
CA ASP A 839 -25.24 10.41 -14.84
C ASP A 839 -24.76 8.97 -14.53
N ALA A 840 -23.44 8.76 -14.49
CA ALA A 840 -22.86 7.45 -14.22
C ALA A 840 -23.05 7.06 -12.74
N GLY A 841 -23.96 6.11 -12.48
CA GLY A 841 -24.34 5.65 -11.14
C GLY A 841 -25.84 5.88 -10.83
N GLU A 842 -26.53 6.68 -11.63
CA GLU A 842 -27.99 6.82 -11.62
C GLU A 842 -28.62 5.66 -12.38
N GLU A 843 -29.68 5.07 -11.83
CA GLU A 843 -30.54 4.17 -12.60
C GLU A 843 -31.55 4.97 -13.45
N CYS A 844 -31.89 6.19 -13.01
CA CYS A 844 -32.82 7.13 -13.65
C CYS A 844 -32.56 8.58 -13.22
N ASP A 845 -33.10 9.53 -13.99
CA ASP A 845 -33.25 10.94 -13.59
C ASP A 845 -34.46 11.51 -14.35
N ASP A 846 -35.44 12.09 -13.63
CA ASP A 846 -36.65 12.66 -14.21
C ASP A 846 -36.79 14.18 -14.02
N GLY A 847 -35.69 14.84 -13.63
CA GLY A 847 -35.63 16.28 -13.40
C GLY A 847 -36.28 16.75 -12.10
N ASN A 848 -36.54 15.84 -11.14
CA ASN A 848 -36.92 16.17 -9.77
C ASN A 848 -36.59 15.04 -8.76
N THR A 849 -36.94 15.23 -7.47
CA THR A 849 -36.67 14.25 -6.38
C THR A 849 -37.95 13.69 -5.73
N THR A 850 -39.08 13.71 -6.44
CA THR A 850 -40.37 13.27 -5.91
C THR A 850 -40.55 11.77 -6.09
N SER A 851 -40.45 10.98 -5.03
CA SER A 851 -40.78 9.55 -5.13
C SER A 851 -42.22 9.29 -5.63
N GLY A 852 -42.38 8.28 -6.48
CA GLY A 852 -43.62 7.75 -7.04
C GLY A 852 -43.94 8.18 -8.47
N ASP A 853 -43.01 8.81 -9.19
CA ASP A 853 -43.22 9.32 -10.56
C ASP A 853 -42.25 8.77 -11.61
N GLY A 854 -41.37 7.84 -11.23
CA GLY A 854 -40.51 7.09 -12.15
C GLY A 854 -39.03 7.11 -11.79
N CYS A 855 -38.60 8.02 -10.91
CA CYS A 855 -37.28 8.00 -10.31
C CYS A 855 -37.35 8.48 -8.87
N ASP A 856 -36.84 7.68 -7.92
CA ASP A 856 -36.88 8.10 -6.52
C ASP A 856 -35.78 9.12 -6.18
N ALA A 857 -35.85 9.69 -4.97
CA ALA A 857 -34.87 10.66 -4.50
C ALA A 857 -33.44 10.10 -4.32
N ALA A 858 -33.27 8.78 -4.46
CA ALA A 858 -31.99 8.07 -4.39
C ALA A 858 -31.52 7.60 -5.78
N CYS A 859 -32.17 8.06 -6.85
CA CYS A 859 -31.83 7.75 -8.25
C CYS A 859 -31.98 6.28 -8.62
N VAL A 860 -32.85 5.60 -7.89
CA VAL A 860 -33.22 4.23 -8.17
C VAL A 860 -34.46 4.25 -9.04
N VAL A 861 -34.46 3.42 -10.09
CA VAL A 861 -35.62 3.28 -10.95
C VAL A 861 -36.75 2.73 -10.10
N GLU A 862 -37.75 3.58 -9.86
CA GLU A 862 -39.01 3.10 -9.32
C GLU A 862 -39.64 2.21 -10.39
N CYS A 863 -39.93 0.97 -10.02
CA CYS A 863 -40.56 0.04 -10.95
C CYS A 863 -41.84 0.69 -11.50
N THR A 864 -42.03 0.64 -12.82
CA THR A 864 -43.19 1.25 -13.44
C THR A 864 -44.44 0.51 -12.97
N ASP A 865 -45.29 1.19 -12.21
CA ASP A 865 -46.68 0.78 -11.94
C ASP A 865 -47.57 1.49 -12.97
N ALA A 866 -47.56 1.00 -14.21
CA ALA A 866 -48.22 1.68 -15.32
C ALA A 866 -49.75 1.66 -15.18
N ASP A 867 -50.31 0.80 -14.32
CA ASP A 867 -51.75 0.70 -14.07
C ASP A 867 -52.22 1.24 -12.70
N GLY A 868 -51.30 1.61 -11.81
CA GLY A 868 -51.53 2.31 -10.55
C GLY A 868 -52.07 1.41 -9.44
N ASP A 869 -51.77 0.11 -9.47
CA ASP A 869 -52.30 -0.87 -8.52
C ASP A 869 -51.43 -1.11 -7.27
N GLY A 870 -50.25 -0.50 -7.23
CA GLY A 870 -49.29 -0.58 -6.13
C GLY A 870 -48.36 -1.79 -6.18
N TYR A 871 -48.27 -2.48 -7.32
CA TYR A 871 -47.30 -3.54 -7.59
C TYR A 871 -46.44 -3.21 -8.82
N CYS A 872 -45.21 -3.72 -8.86
CA CYS A 872 -44.32 -3.52 -10.02
C CYS A 872 -44.86 -4.25 -11.27
N ASP A 873 -44.82 -3.60 -12.43
CA ASP A 873 -45.00 -4.28 -13.72
C ASP A 873 -43.73 -5.04 -14.13
N PRO A 874 -43.84 -6.25 -14.70
CA PRO A 874 -42.69 -7.04 -15.16
C PRO A 874 -42.11 -6.47 -16.46
N THR A 875 -40.77 -6.43 -16.56
CA THR A 875 -40.05 -6.07 -17.80
C THR A 875 -39.97 -7.27 -18.74
N CYS A 876 -40.48 -7.13 -19.96
CA CYS A 876 -40.50 -8.21 -20.96
C CYS A 876 -39.53 -7.96 -22.14
N VAL A 877 -38.64 -8.91 -22.42
CA VAL A 877 -37.70 -8.89 -23.55
C VAL A 877 -37.91 -10.08 -24.49
N THR A 878 -37.85 -9.87 -25.81
CA THR A 878 -37.93 -10.95 -26.81
C THR A 878 -36.60 -11.17 -27.50
N ILE A 879 -35.94 -12.27 -27.17
CA ILE A 879 -34.63 -12.67 -27.71
C ILE A 879 -34.84 -13.42 -29.03
N GLN A 880 -34.32 -12.85 -30.12
CA GLN A 880 -34.45 -13.38 -31.47
C GLN A 880 -33.32 -12.82 -32.35
N ARG A 881 -32.66 -13.69 -33.13
CA ARG A 881 -31.54 -13.31 -34.01
C ARG A 881 -31.90 -12.17 -34.96
N ASP A 882 -31.01 -11.19 -35.07
CA ASP A 882 -31.14 -9.91 -35.79
C ASP A 882 -32.32 -9.02 -35.33
N VAL A 883 -32.95 -9.34 -34.19
CA VAL A 883 -33.90 -8.46 -33.50
C VAL A 883 -33.29 -8.01 -32.18
N TYR A 884 -32.93 -8.98 -31.32
CA TYR A 884 -32.39 -8.71 -30.00
C TYR A 884 -31.70 -9.97 -29.42
N GLY A 885 -30.49 -9.81 -28.87
CA GLY A 885 -29.67 -10.89 -28.33
C GLY A 885 -29.11 -11.88 -29.36
N GLN A 886 -28.22 -12.77 -28.91
CA GLN A 886 -27.67 -13.82 -29.77
C GLN A 886 -28.46 -15.12 -29.63
N VAL A 887 -28.63 -15.82 -30.76
CA VAL A 887 -29.30 -17.12 -30.82
C VAL A 887 -28.42 -18.05 -31.64
N ALA A 888 -28.07 -19.19 -31.05
CA ALA A 888 -27.39 -20.29 -31.72
C ALA A 888 -28.38 -21.43 -31.92
N ASP A 889 -28.42 -22.02 -33.11
CA ASP A 889 -29.20 -23.22 -33.37
C ASP A 889 -28.53 -24.18 -34.35
N ALA A 890 -28.80 -25.47 -34.22
CA ALA A 890 -28.18 -26.46 -35.10
C ALA A 890 -29.03 -27.72 -35.20
N THR A 891 -28.78 -28.51 -36.26
CA THR A 891 -29.28 -29.88 -36.36
C THR A 891 -28.11 -30.85 -36.40
N ILE A 892 -28.17 -31.86 -35.53
CA ILE A 892 -27.23 -33.00 -35.56
C ILE A 892 -27.92 -34.22 -36.16
N TRP A 893 -27.18 -35.02 -36.93
CA TRP A 893 -27.76 -36.15 -37.69
C TRP A 893 -26.92 -37.41 -37.59
N ALA A 894 -27.53 -38.51 -37.15
CA ALA A 894 -26.88 -39.82 -37.03
C ALA A 894 -26.29 -40.34 -38.36
N ARG A 895 -26.91 -40.02 -39.50
CA ARG A 895 -26.44 -40.45 -40.84
C ARG A 895 -25.10 -39.82 -41.23
N TYR A 896 -24.90 -38.56 -40.86
CA TYR A 896 -23.70 -37.80 -41.15
C TYR A 896 -23.10 -37.32 -39.83
N PRO A 897 -22.48 -38.22 -39.05
CA PRO A 897 -22.23 -37.93 -37.65
C PRO A 897 -21.09 -36.93 -37.39
N ARG A 898 -20.47 -36.41 -38.46
CA ARG A 898 -19.46 -35.35 -38.46
C ARG A 898 -19.92 -34.06 -39.16
N SER A 899 -21.15 -34.02 -39.69
CA SER A 899 -21.68 -32.80 -40.27
C SER A 899 -22.28 -31.92 -39.20
N ASN A 900 -22.14 -30.63 -39.39
CA ASN A 900 -22.83 -29.60 -38.65
C ASN A 900 -23.84 -28.92 -39.60
N GLU A 901 -25.10 -28.80 -39.19
CA GLU A 901 -26.16 -28.11 -39.96
C GLU A 901 -26.55 -26.75 -39.33
N GLY A 902 -25.67 -26.11 -38.54
CA GLY A 902 -25.96 -24.83 -37.88
C GLY A 902 -26.07 -23.60 -38.78
N GLY A 903 -25.68 -23.65 -40.07
CA GLY A 903 -25.82 -22.51 -40.99
C GLY A 903 -27.05 -22.56 -41.90
N GLY A 904 -27.98 -23.47 -41.66
CA GLY A 904 -29.10 -23.75 -42.56
C GLY A 904 -30.38 -23.03 -42.16
N ALA A 905 -31.20 -22.57 -43.11
CA ALA A 905 -32.47 -21.89 -42.83
C ALA A 905 -33.57 -22.77 -42.18
N TYR A 906 -33.27 -24.05 -41.92
CA TYR A 906 -34.22 -25.03 -41.38
C TYR A 906 -33.51 -26.03 -40.46
N LEU A 907 -34.13 -26.29 -39.30
CA LEU A 907 -33.72 -27.35 -38.39
C LEU A 907 -34.67 -28.53 -38.47
N HIS A 908 -34.24 -29.69 -37.98
CA HIS A 908 -35.03 -30.91 -38.04
C HIS A 908 -34.88 -31.78 -36.80
N THR A 909 -35.98 -32.43 -36.43
CA THR A 909 -36.00 -33.52 -35.43
C THR A 909 -36.59 -34.80 -36.06
N GLY A 910 -36.42 -35.94 -35.39
CA GLY A 910 -37.07 -37.20 -35.79
C GLY A 910 -36.31 -37.97 -36.86
N LEU A 911 -37.02 -38.72 -37.70
CA LEU A 911 -36.42 -39.65 -38.66
C LEU A 911 -36.31 -39.05 -40.06
N SER A 912 -35.09 -38.80 -40.53
CA SER A 912 -34.80 -38.35 -41.89
C SER A 912 -33.91 -39.37 -42.61
N ASP A 913 -34.35 -39.85 -43.77
CA ASP A 913 -33.70 -40.92 -44.55
C ASP A 913 -33.32 -42.18 -43.74
N GLY A 914 -34.11 -42.53 -42.73
CA GLY A 914 -33.91 -43.72 -41.91
C GLY A 914 -32.96 -43.54 -40.73
N GLU A 915 -32.48 -42.33 -40.46
CA GLU A 915 -31.55 -42.00 -39.37
C GLU A 915 -32.04 -40.78 -38.57
N GLU A 916 -31.73 -40.73 -37.29
CA GLU A 916 -32.25 -39.76 -36.32
C GLU A 916 -31.61 -38.37 -36.44
N LYS A 917 -32.44 -37.33 -36.33
CA LYS A 917 -32.04 -35.92 -36.19
C LYS A 917 -32.53 -35.32 -34.88
N LYS A 918 -31.73 -34.42 -34.31
CA LYS A 918 -32.08 -33.58 -33.15
C LYS A 918 -31.77 -32.13 -33.44
N ALA A 919 -32.61 -31.22 -32.96
CA ALA A 919 -32.42 -29.78 -33.10
C ALA A 919 -31.99 -29.16 -31.77
N LEU A 920 -31.05 -28.23 -31.81
CA LEU A 920 -30.49 -27.54 -30.66
C LEU A 920 -30.81 -26.05 -30.75
N TYR A 921 -31.07 -25.42 -29.61
CA TYR A 921 -31.26 -23.98 -29.48
C TYR A 921 -30.53 -23.47 -28.25
N ARG A 922 -29.88 -22.31 -28.35
CA ARG A 922 -29.38 -21.53 -27.21
C ARG A 922 -29.69 -20.05 -27.43
N PHE A 923 -30.23 -19.40 -26.41
CA PHE A 923 -30.50 -17.98 -26.38
C PHE A 923 -29.60 -17.38 -25.30
N GLU A 924 -28.85 -16.32 -25.61
CA GLU A 924 -28.04 -15.61 -24.62
C GLU A 924 -28.93 -14.75 -23.73
N LEU A 925 -28.73 -14.80 -22.42
CA LEU A 925 -29.60 -14.19 -21.42
C LEU A 925 -28.99 -12.97 -20.73
N ASP A 926 -27.84 -12.46 -21.21
CA ASP A 926 -27.07 -11.36 -20.60
C ASP A 926 -27.85 -10.04 -20.44
N VAL A 927 -29.00 -9.91 -21.12
CA VAL A 927 -29.95 -8.81 -20.93
C VAL A 927 -30.68 -8.86 -19.59
N ILE A 928 -30.86 -10.06 -19.03
CA ILE A 928 -31.61 -10.27 -17.80
C ILE A 928 -30.61 -10.12 -16.65
N PRO A 929 -30.86 -9.22 -15.69
CA PRO A 929 -29.99 -9.07 -14.52
C PRO A 929 -29.81 -10.38 -13.76
N TYR A 930 -28.61 -10.60 -13.23
CA TYR A 930 -28.34 -11.77 -12.39
C TYR A 930 -29.23 -11.75 -11.14
N GLY A 931 -29.89 -12.87 -10.83
CA GLY A 931 -30.82 -12.96 -9.70
C GLY A 931 -32.22 -12.36 -9.93
N ALA A 932 -32.54 -11.88 -11.13
CA ALA A 932 -33.88 -11.39 -11.46
C ALA A 932 -34.95 -12.49 -11.28
N THR A 933 -36.15 -12.10 -10.84
CA THR A 933 -37.26 -13.05 -10.68
C THR A 933 -38.01 -13.19 -12.00
N ILE A 934 -37.96 -14.37 -12.62
CA ILE A 934 -38.60 -14.63 -13.91
C ILE A 934 -40.08 -14.89 -13.72
N GLU A 935 -40.92 -13.97 -14.16
CA GLU A 935 -42.37 -14.11 -14.18
C GLU A 935 -42.80 -15.12 -15.26
N SER A 936 -42.25 -15.00 -16.46
CA SER A 936 -42.51 -15.95 -17.54
C SER A 936 -41.36 -16.03 -18.56
N ALA A 937 -41.14 -17.21 -19.13
CA ALA A 937 -40.25 -17.40 -20.28
C ALA A 937 -40.89 -18.30 -21.34
N THR A 938 -41.22 -17.75 -22.51
CA THR A 938 -41.94 -18.45 -23.58
C THR A 938 -41.08 -18.61 -24.82
N PHE A 939 -40.65 -19.84 -25.11
CA PHE A 939 -40.01 -20.18 -26.38
C PHE A 939 -41.07 -20.36 -27.47
N SER A 940 -40.88 -19.71 -28.62
CA SER A 940 -41.75 -19.82 -29.78
C SER A 940 -40.96 -20.20 -31.03
N THR A 941 -41.44 -21.18 -31.79
CA THR A 941 -40.85 -21.58 -33.07
C THR A 941 -41.92 -21.91 -34.10
N ARG A 942 -41.61 -21.63 -35.38
CA ARG A 942 -42.48 -22.01 -36.48
C ARG A 942 -42.05 -23.36 -37.04
N LEU A 943 -42.93 -24.35 -36.92
CA LEU A 943 -42.67 -25.72 -37.32
C LEU A 943 -43.63 -26.22 -38.40
N TYR A 944 -43.18 -27.24 -39.13
CA TYR A 944 -43.97 -28.06 -40.05
C TYR A 944 -43.70 -29.53 -39.73
N SER A 945 -44.75 -30.24 -39.32
CA SER A 945 -44.75 -31.69 -39.12
C SER A 945 -45.79 -32.35 -40.01
N SER A 946 -45.53 -33.62 -40.36
CA SER A 946 -46.46 -34.50 -41.07
C SER A 946 -47.60 -35.04 -40.18
N GLY A 947 -47.55 -34.80 -38.87
CA GLY A 947 -48.56 -35.25 -37.90
C GLY A 947 -48.66 -34.37 -36.65
N THR A 948 -49.34 -34.88 -35.63
CA THR A 948 -49.50 -34.24 -34.29
C THR A 948 -48.66 -34.97 -33.23
N ASN A 949 -47.45 -35.36 -33.60
CA ASN A 949 -46.54 -36.06 -32.70
C ASN A 949 -46.03 -35.12 -31.60
N GLU A 950 -45.57 -35.73 -30.53
CA GLU A 950 -44.93 -35.05 -29.42
C GLU A 950 -43.48 -34.69 -29.77
N ILE A 951 -43.07 -33.48 -29.41
CA ILE A 951 -41.70 -32.98 -29.52
C ILE A 951 -41.30 -32.56 -28.11
N ARG A 952 -40.33 -33.24 -27.54
CA ARG A 952 -39.88 -33.06 -26.15
C ARG A 952 -38.71 -32.08 -26.12
N VAL A 953 -38.76 -31.16 -25.18
CA VAL A 953 -37.68 -30.22 -24.87
C VAL A 953 -36.86 -30.79 -23.74
N HIS A 954 -35.54 -30.83 -23.94
CA HIS A 954 -34.58 -31.34 -22.97
C HIS A 954 -33.49 -30.32 -22.71
N ARG A 955 -33.08 -30.16 -21.46
CA ARG A 955 -31.94 -29.32 -21.10
C ARG A 955 -30.63 -29.90 -21.63
N ILE A 956 -29.75 -29.05 -22.12
CA ILE A 956 -28.40 -29.43 -22.55
C ILE A 956 -27.43 -29.35 -21.37
N ASN A 957 -26.55 -30.35 -21.23
CA ASN A 957 -25.60 -30.45 -20.11
C ASN A 957 -24.14 -30.14 -20.49
N ALA A 958 -23.86 -29.76 -21.74
CA ALA A 958 -22.52 -29.45 -22.20
C ALA A 958 -22.51 -28.28 -23.18
N ALA A 959 -21.46 -27.47 -23.12
CA ALA A 959 -21.23 -26.39 -24.07
C ALA A 959 -21.12 -26.91 -25.51
N TRP A 960 -21.60 -26.12 -26.46
CA TRP A 960 -21.48 -26.37 -27.89
C TRP A 960 -21.41 -25.06 -28.66
N SER A 961 -20.95 -25.15 -29.91
CA SER A 961 -20.95 -24.04 -30.86
C SER A 961 -21.76 -24.43 -32.09
N GLU A 962 -22.59 -23.49 -32.55
CA GLU A 962 -23.39 -23.58 -33.78
C GLU A 962 -22.56 -24.03 -34.98
N SER A 963 -21.27 -23.68 -35.05
CA SER A 963 -20.40 -23.99 -36.20
C SER A 963 -19.72 -25.37 -36.14
N THR A 964 -19.65 -26.02 -34.98
CA THR A 964 -18.84 -27.23 -34.76
C THR A 964 -19.59 -28.41 -34.12
N VAL A 965 -20.83 -28.22 -33.68
CA VAL A 965 -21.62 -29.29 -33.08
C VAL A 965 -21.98 -30.36 -34.12
N THR A 966 -21.84 -31.63 -33.74
CA THR A 966 -22.10 -32.79 -34.61
C THR A 966 -22.75 -33.91 -33.81
N TRP A 967 -23.22 -34.96 -34.47
CA TRP A 967 -23.72 -36.13 -33.75
C TRP A 967 -22.63 -36.79 -32.88
N ASN A 968 -21.41 -36.93 -33.38
CA ASN A 968 -20.33 -37.65 -32.70
C ASN A 968 -19.89 -37.02 -31.37
N ASN A 969 -19.96 -35.69 -31.26
CA ASN A 969 -19.52 -34.98 -30.07
C ASN A 969 -20.67 -34.58 -29.14
N PHE A 970 -21.94 -34.78 -29.53
CA PHE A 970 -23.05 -34.19 -28.79
C PHE A 970 -24.32 -35.03 -28.62
N ALA A 971 -24.51 -36.11 -29.37
CA ALA A 971 -25.81 -36.81 -29.41
C ALA A 971 -26.35 -37.33 -28.06
N SER A 972 -25.49 -37.44 -27.04
CA SER A 972 -25.82 -37.86 -25.67
C SER A 972 -25.63 -36.76 -24.60
N SER A 973 -25.39 -35.51 -25.00
CA SER A 973 -25.00 -34.41 -24.10
C SER A 973 -26.19 -33.57 -23.61
N TYR A 974 -27.25 -34.24 -23.16
CA TYR A 974 -28.48 -33.61 -22.68
C TYR A 974 -29.10 -34.42 -21.54
N ASP A 975 -29.94 -33.78 -20.74
CA ASP A 975 -30.71 -34.42 -19.68
C ASP A 975 -31.93 -35.15 -20.26
N PRO A 976 -32.11 -36.46 -20.03
CA PRO A 976 -33.29 -37.18 -20.52
C PRO A 976 -34.61 -36.71 -19.88
N ALA A 977 -34.58 -35.91 -18.81
CA ALA A 977 -35.78 -35.27 -18.26
C ALA A 977 -36.44 -34.35 -19.31
N VAL A 978 -37.77 -34.37 -19.37
CA VAL A 978 -38.56 -33.52 -20.27
C VAL A 978 -38.91 -32.24 -19.53
N GLU A 979 -38.34 -31.12 -19.97
CA GLU A 979 -38.62 -29.78 -19.41
C GLU A 979 -39.98 -29.27 -19.90
N ALA A 980 -40.31 -29.56 -21.15
CA ALA A 980 -41.43 -28.99 -21.86
C ALA A 980 -41.81 -29.83 -23.08
N THR A 981 -43.03 -29.66 -23.60
CA THR A 981 -43.52 -30.41 -24.77
C THR A 981 -44.20 -29.51 -25.79
N LEU A 982 -43.76 -29.62 -27.05
CA LEU A 982 -44.42 -29.05 -28.23
C LEU A 982 -45.21 -30.14 -28.97
N VAL A 983 -46.22 -29.72 -29.74
CA VAL A 983 -47.03 -30.64 -30.57
C VAL A 983 -46.89 -30.28 -32.05
N GLY A 984 -46.50 -31.26 -32.86
CA GLY A 984 -46.40 -31.15 -34.32
C GLY A 984 -47.69 -30.66 -34.99
N ALA A 985 -47.57 -29.92 -36.08
CA ALA A 985 -48.70 -29.41 -36.85
C ALA A 985 -48.35 -29.13 -38.32
N SER A 986 -49.37 -29.07 -39.19
CA SER A 986 -49.23 -28.88 -40.64
C SER A 986 -48.87 -27.44 -41.08
N SER A 987 -47.83 -26.86 -40.47
CA SER A 987 -47.39 -25.44 -40.50
C SER A 987 -48.09 -24.56 -39.46
N ALA A 988 -47.47 -24.39 -38.29
CA ALA A 988 -47.95 -23.50 -37.24
C ALA A 988 -46.80 -22.92 -36.40
N VAL A 989 -47.05 -21.79 -35.76
CA VAL A 989 -46.24 -21.36 -34.60
C VAL A 989 -46.66 -22.21 -33.41
N ARG A 990 -45.67 -22.69 -32.67
CA ARG A 990 -45.84 -23.40 -31.42
C ARG A 990 -44.96 -22.75 -30.38
N SER A 991 -45.51 -22.68 -29.17
CA SER A 991 -44.84 -22.06 -28.04
C SER A 991 -44.88 -23.00 -26.86
N VAL A 992 -43.88 -22.89 -26.00
CA VAL A 992 -43.80 -23.64 -24.75
C VAL A 992 -43.18 -22.78 -23.67
N ASP A 993 -43.65 -23.01 -22.46
CA ASP A 993 -43.18 -22.37 -21.23
C ASP A 993 -41.86 -23.03 -20.78
N LEU A 994 -40.84 -22.20 -20.59
CA LEU A 994 -39.52 -22.56 -20.09
C LEU A 994 -39.15 -21.76 -18.83
N THR A 995 -40.12 -21.13 -18.15
CA THR A 995 -39.92 -20.22 -17.01
C THR A 995 -38.99 -20.81 -15.95
N ALA A 996 -39.27 -22.03 -15.49
CA ALA A 996 -38.45 -22.69 -14.47
C ALA A 996 -37.00 -22.98 -14.96
N LEU A 997 -36.83 -23.32 -16.23
CA LEU A 997 -35.51 -23.61 -16.80
C LEU A 997 -34.69 -22.32 -16.93
N VAL A 998 -35.33 -21.22 -17.32
CA VAL A 998 -34.69 -19.89 -17.45
C VAL A 998 -34.36 -19.32 -16.07
N GLN A 999 -35.22 -19.46 -15.06
CA GLN A 999 -34.93 -19.04 -13.69
C GLN A 999 -33.64 -19.69 -13.17
N VAL A 1000 -33.49 -21.01 -13.34
CA VAL A 1000 -32.29 -21.75 -12.91
C VAL A 1000 -31.02 -21.26 -13.60
N TRP A 1001 -31.11 -20.75 -14.84
CA TRP A 1001 -29.98 -20.17 -15.55
C TRP A 1001 -29.64 -18.75 -15.07
N VAL A 1002 -30.66 -17.93 -14.81
CA VAL A 1002 -30.50 -16.55 -14.33
C VAL A 1002 -29.98 -16.51 -12.90
N ASP A 1003 -30.36 -17.47 -12.05
CA ASP A 1003 -29.83 -17.63 -10.69
C ASP A 1003 -28.36 -18.14 -10.68
N GLY A 1004 -27.83 -18.57 -11.82
CA GLY A 1004 -26.50 -19.19 -11.92
C GLY A 1004 -26.41 -20.60 -11.31
N VAL A 1005 -27.54 -21.18 -10.87
CA VAL A 1005 -27.60 -22.55 -10.32
C VAL A 1005 -27.13 -23.58 -11.35
N GLN A 1006 -27.37 -23.33 -12.64
CA GLN A 1006 -26.83 -24.14 -13.74
C GLN A 1006 -26.40 -23.26 -14.92
N PRO A 1007 -25.33 -23.63 -15.64
CA PRO A 1007 -24.91 -22.90 -16.83
C PRO A 1007 -25.91 -23.03 -17.99
N ASN A 1008 -26.16 -21.92 -18.69
CA ASN A 1008 -27.01 -21.90 -19.88
C ASN A 1008 -26.26 -22.48 -21.10
N TYR A 1009 -26.49 -23.77 -21.37
CA TYR A 1009 -26.07 -24.41 -22.63
C TYR A 1009 -27.21 -24.57 -23.65
N GLY A 1010 -28.37 -23.99 -23.35
CA GLY A 1010 -29.58 -24.09 -24.16
C GLY A 1010 -30.35 -25.40 -23.97
N PHE A 1011 -31.20 -25.72 -24.94
CA PHE A 1011 -32.05 -26.90 -24.93
C PHE A 1011 -32.09 -27.60 -26.29
N LEU A 1012 -32.45 -28.87 -26.24
CA LEU A 1012 -32.55 -29.77 -27.38
C LEU A 1012 -34.01 -30.19 -27.58
N LEU A 1013 -34.43 -30.25 -28.85
CA LEU A 1013 -35.70 -30.82 -29.26
C LEU A 1013 -35.49 -32.25 -29.76
N GLU A 1014 -36.32 -33.17 -29.26
CA GLU A 1014 -36.37 -34.59 -29.64
C GLU A 1014 -37.80 -35.00 -29.99
N GLU A 1015 -37.98 -35.90 -30.96
CA GLU A 1015 -39.29 -36.53 -31.23
C GLU A 1015 -39.10 -38.01 -31.57
N ASP A 1016 -40.18 -38.79 -31.49
CA ASP A 1016 -40.14 -40.21 -31.83
C ASP A 1016 -39.74 -40.45 -33.29
N LEU A 1017 -38.99 -41.53 -33.53
CA LEU A 1017 -38.48 -41.95 -34.85
C LEU A 1017 -39.55 -42.45 -35.84
N THR A 1018 -40.81 -42.05 -35.64
CA THR A 1018 -41.93 -42.25 -36.56
C THR A 1018 -42.38 -40.96 -37.22
N ALA A 1019 -41.83 -39.82 -36.79
CA ALA A 1019 -42.15 -38.49 -37.27
C ALA A 1019 -40.90 -37.77 -37.81
N LEU A 1020 -41.14 -36.67 -38.50
CA LEU A 1020 -40.13 -35.75 -38.99
C LEU A 1020 -40.74 -34.35 -38.94
N THR A 1021 -40.16 -33.50 -38.11
CA THR A 1021 -40.55 -32.10 -37.97
C THR A 1021 -39.43 -31.21 -38.46
N SER A 1022 -39.78 -30.21 -39.27
CA SER A 1022 -38.90 -29.14 -39.70
C SER A 1022 -39.26 -27.84 -39.00
N TYR A 1023 -38.26 -27.13 -38.48
CA TYR A 1023 -38.39 -25.84 -37.81
C TYR A 1023 -37.71 -24.77 -38.66
N ARG A 1024 -38.13 -23.53 -38.49
CA ARG A 1024 -37.37 -22.39 -38.99
C ARG A 1024 -36.16 -22.20 -38.08
N ALA A 1025 -34.99 -22.07 -38.69
CA ALA A 1025 -33.76 -21.72 -37.99
C ALA A 1025 -33.63 -20.20 -37.82
N SER A 1026 -32.67 -19.78 -37.03
CA SER A 1026 -32.32 -18.39 -36.76
C SER A 1026 -31.81 -17.69 -38.02
N GLU A 1027 -31.24 -18.42 -39.00
CA GLU A 1027 -30.80 -17.91 -40.32
C GLU A 1027 -31.94 -17.75 -41.33
N HIS A 1028 -33.18 -18.08 -40.96
CA HIS A 1028 -34.29 -18.00 -41.89
C HIS A 1028 -34.48 -16.57 -42.41
N SER A 1029 -34.67 -16.39 -43.72
CA SER A 1029 -34.69 -15.08 -44.38
C SER A 1029 -35.87 -14.17 -43.98
N THR A 1030 -36.89 -14.73 -43.32
CA THR A 1030 -38.03 -13.97 -42.77
C THR A 1030 -37.91 -13.94 -41.26
N VAL A 1031 -37.62 -12.76 -40.70
CA VAL A 1031 -37.36 -12.54 -39.25
C VAL A 1031 -38.50 -13.02 -38.37
N SER A 1032 -39.75 -12.64 -38.68
CA SER A 1032 -40.96 -13.06 -37.94
C SER A 1032 -41.25 -14.57 -37.97
N HIS A 1033 -40.48 -15.36 -38.72
CA HIS A 1033 -40.58 -16.81 -38.72
C HIS A 1033 -39.47 -17.49 -37.92
N ARG A 1034 -38.44 -16.75 -37.50
CA ARG A 1034 -37.33 -17.26 -36.71
C ARG A 1034 -37.81 -17.67 -35.32
N PRO A 1035 -37.08 -18.55 -34.62
CA PRO A 1035 -37.34 -18.83 -33.22
C PRO A 1035 -37.20 -17.56 -32.37
N SER A 1036 -37.92 -17.50 -31.25
CA SER A 1036 -37.80 -16.43 -30.25
C SER A 1036 -37.98 -16.98 -28.84
N LEU A 1037 -37.38 -16.32 -27.86
CA LEU A 1037 -37.62 -16.54 -26.44
C LEU A 1037 -38.04 -15.22 -25.83
N GLU A 1038 -39.30 -15.11 -25.40
CA GLU A 1038 -39.82 -13.95 -24.68
C GLU A 1038 -39.68 -14.20 -23.17
N VAL A 1039 -39.03 -13.31 -22.44
CA VAL A 1039 -38.82 -13.43 -20.99
C VAL A 1039 -39.32 -12.18 -20.30
N CYS A 1040 -40.24 -12.33 -19.36
CA CYS A 1040 -40.72 -11.28 -18.46
C CYS A 1040 -40.17 -11.50 -17.06
N PHE A 1041 -39.61 -10.46 -16.45
CA PHE A 1041 -38.93 -10.55 -15.16
C PHE A 1041 -39.12 -9.28 -14.33
N TYR A 1042 -38.94 -9.42 -13.03
CA TYR A 1042 -38.87 -8.33 -12.05
C TYR A 1042 -37.41 -8.07 -11.67
#